data_AF-A0A9P6G8M8-F1
#
_entry.id   AF-A0A9P6G8M8-F1
#
_cell.length_a   1.000
_cell.length_b   1.000
_cell.length_c   1.000
_cell.angle_alpha   90.00
_cell.angle_beta   90.00
_cell.angle_gamma   90.00
#
_symmetry.space_group_name_H-M   'P 1'
#
loop_
_entity.id
_entity.type
_entity.pdbx_description
1 polymer ?
#
loop_
_entity_poly.entity_id
_entity_poly.type
_entity_poly.pdbx_seq_one_letter_code
_entity_poly.pdbx_strand_id
1 'polypeptide(L)'
;MDRIIYALTVGTVIIGILFPSLRPERLSFLPKPVMNVSRCIKLHNEIVRLGWQGMGRSTEDFHPKTWFEHHGQAAQSVRGKLSTSLVAFLEGAYEMQDPNQYFHYYASALMAPGDDMFAFLDGICSPSFDTEENVAIMALSIHDSDGLCDAGRITWHPLESILEAWLDMIRIGKVKTVGPNTEWRPWELLPYIKYQVDEAVEVFDKLVSAIEARMPHNDPPPTAEPSTLFDKAALDAAHIPPGFAHDFLTRARRPNLNFNFIAPGLSLPTPSSIVSQPFFNIPATIPQDHRDWFHSPPIHLFRSSKTYTRPDPHPNIYPYDIFGYPFNLSNYPTGLYFHACDDGNNQHDDAVVLVLPYAIGGNGWAKKADGTAFGENPHDESANSQDCHDEVYQTGRQPFIKSHPVRLVQVLRSWVGMVERGDWKVGAEGISDGMDEWKKADTRGGWEKYSVAAEWLDLVIHSFNTSIPTSIPQARLDHRQLHYELHTRSTRSPTASTRPLHHARRNPSVNPKMADLQLDQIPTLSLLYKLSRIPLDADHLPSHESNATFNDKISIIKADITSLVIDGIVNAANEALLGGGGVDGAIHRAAGPDLVDECRGLDGCDAGDAKITDGYDLPSKKVIHAVGPRWYALGPEDAQAKLKSCYRRGLELAVEHQLKSIAFPAISTGVFSYPNVKACNDALSEVRKFLDEGKGDGLQRIIFCNFLQKDQDIYYKNVSKHFPPVAEAEETDGGAKASTDEEEIAATLPDPPTTEPKHPEEPSSKKQKTEAAAYDSVKEKGDAKDTPKGEL
;
A
#
# COMPACT_ATOMS: atom_id res chain seq x y z
N MET A 1 3.33 15.06 -42.15
CA MET A 1 3.75 16.31 -41.48
C MET A 1 4.72 16.03 -40.32
N ASP A 2 5.32 14.84 -40.32
CA ASP A 2 5.48 14.08 -39.07
C ASP A 2 6.84 14.36 -38.40
N ARG A 3 7.76 14.96 -39.15
CA ARG A 3 9.01 15.55 -38.64
C ARG A 3 8.85 16.95 -38.05
N ILE A 4 7.75 17.65 -38.32
CA ILE A 4 7.50 19.00 -37.78
C ILE A 4 6.80 18.92 -36.42
N ILE A 5 5.95 17.91 -36.21
CA ILE A 5 5.37 17.62 -34.89
C ILE A 5 6.48 17.22 -33.92
N TYR A 6 7.39 16.32 -34.32
CA TYR A 6 8.55 15.93 -33.50
C TYR A 6 9.46 17.12 -33.12
N ALA A 7 9.59 18.11 -34.00
CA ALA A 7 10.36 19.34 -33.73
C ALA A 7 9.64 20.32 -32.77
N LEU A 8 8.31 20.27 -32.69
CA LEU A 8 7.53 21.08 -31.76
C LEU A 8 7.54 20.49 -30.35
N THR A 9 7.57 19.16 -30.19
CA THR A 9 7.76 18.50 -28.88
C THR A 9 9.10 18.88 -28.23
N VAL A 10 10.16 19.02 -29.04
CA VAL A 10 11.49 19.49 -28.57
C VAL A 10 11.45 20.95 -28.10
N GLY A 11 10.51 21.77 -28.59
CA GLY A 11 10.34 23.16 -28.17
C GLY A 11 9.98 23.30 -26.69
N THR A 12 9.17 22.39 -26.14
CA THR A 12 8.76 22.40 -24.73
C THR A 12 9.89 21.95 -23.81
N VAL A 13 10.75 21.02 -24.26
CA VAL A 13 11.92 20.52 -23.51
C VAL A 13 12.93 21.64 -23.20
N ILE A 14 13.02 22.67 -24.05
CA ILE A 14 13.94 23.80 -23.85
C ILE A 14 13.61 24.63 -22.60
N ILE A 15 12.37 24.61 -22.09
CA ILE A 15 11.99 25.36 -20.89
C ILE A 15 12.67 24.77 -19.63
N GLY A 16 12.86 23.45 -19.57
CA GLY A 16 13.61 22.79 -18.49
C GLY A 16 15.11 23.10 -18.50
N ILE A 17 15.66 23.52 -19.64
CA ILE A 17 17.10 23.81 -19.82
C ILE A 17 17.49 25.21 -19.31
N LEU A 18 16.54 26.14 -19.25
CA LEU A 18 16.80 27.54 -18.84
C LEU A 18 16.70 27.79 -17.32
N PHE A 19 16.20 26.82 -16.54
CA PHE A 19 16.03 26.97 -15.08
C PHE A 19 16.65 25.80 -14.30
N PRO A 20 17.97 25.84 -14.02
CA PRO A 20 18.64 24.90 -13.10
C PRO A 20 18.05 24.90 -11.67
N SER A 21 17.28 25.93 -11.33
CA SER A 21 16.50 26.07 -10.09
C SER A 21 15.27 25.16 -10.00
N LEU A 22 14.91 24.43 -11.07
CA LEU A 22 13.85 23.40 -11.04
C LEU A 22 14.29 22.06 -10.43
N ARG A 23 15.46 22.01 -9.76
CA ARG A 23 15.69 21.00 -8.72
C ARG A 23 14.88 21.41 -7.50
N PRO A 24 13.84 20.65 -7.10
CA PRO A 24 13.28 20.85 -5.77
C PRO A 24 14.37 20.50 -4.75
N GLU A 25 14.33 21.09 -3.57
CA GLU A 25 15.11 20.62 -2.42
C GLU A 25 14.55 19.26 -1.95
N ARG A 26 14.79 18.21 -2.73
CA ARG A 26 14.28 16.85 -2.50
C ARG A 26 14.99 16.24 -1.30
N LEU A 27 14.28 16.18 -0.16
CA LEU A 27 14.45 15.26 0.97
C LEU A 27 15.85 14.63 1.11
N SER A 28 16.86 15.46 1.38
CA SER A 28 18.28 15.09 1.52
C SER A 28 18.61 14.26 2.78
N PHE A 29 17.62 13.58 3.35
CA PHE A 29 17.66 12.96 4.68
C PHE A 29 17.18 11.49 4.71
N LEU A 30 16.69 10.96 3.58
CA LEU A 30 16.40 9.53 3.44
C LEU A 30 17.54 8.83 2.69
N PRO A 31 17.91 7.58 3.04
CA PRO A 31 18.90 6.83 2.29
C PRO A 31 18.37 6.52 0.89
N LYS A 32 19.14 6.88 -0.15
CA LYS A 32 18.82 6.59 -1.56
C LYS A 32 18.41 5.12 -1.73
N PRO A 33 17.30 4.80 -2.41
CA PRO A 33 16.88 3.42 -2.59
C PRO A 33 17.91 2.68 -3.45
N VAL A 34 18.43 1.58 -2.90
CA VAL A 34 19.37 0.71 -3.62
C VAL A 34 18.54 -0.20 -4.53
N MET A 35 18.63 0.02 -5.85
CA MET A 35 17.93 -0.79 -6.84
C MET A 35 18.15 -2.28 -6.59
N ASN A 36 17.08 -3.05 -6.42
CA ASN A 36 17.17 -4.50 -6.48
C ASN A 36 17.31 -4.96 -7.93
N VAL A 37 18.51 -4.86 -8.49
CA VAL A 37 18.83 -5.15 -9.91
C VAL A 37 18.28 -6.51 -10.35
N SER A 38 18.45 -7.56 -9.54
CA SER A 38 17.96 -8.91 -9.86
C SER A 38 16.43 -8.99 -9.90
N ARG A 39 15.71 -8.24 -9.05
CA ARG A 39 14.24 -8.13 -9.09
C ARG A 39 13.82 -7.32 -10.32
N CYS A 40 14.43 -6.16 -10.57
CA CYS A 40 14.10 -5.29 -11.70
C CYS A 40 14.25 -6.02 -13.04
N ILE A 41 15.36 -6.73 -13.27
CA ILE A 41 15.57 -7.54 -14.48
C ILE A 41 14.44 -8.56 -14.66
N LYS A 42 14.06 -9.29 -13.60
CA LYS A 42 13.00 -10.31 -13.66
C LYS A 42 11.64 -9.70 -13.99
N LEU A 43 11.28 -8.60 -13.34
CA LEU A 43 9.99 -7.92 -13.56
C LEU A 43 9.92 -7.34 -14.98
N HIS A 44 10.95 -6.61 -15.42
CA HIS A 44 11.04 -6.05 -16.78
C HIS A 44 10.96 -7.13 -17.86
N ASN A 45 11.78 -8.18 -17.75
CA ASN A 45 11.82 -9.26 -18.74
C ASN A 45 10.50 -10.03 -18.80
N GLU A 46 9.76 -10.13 -17.69
CA GLU A 46 8.43 -10.73 -17.66
C GLU A 46 7.38 -9.87 -18.38
N ILE A 47 7.41 -8.53 -18.24
CA ILE A 47 6.54 -7.62 -19.01
C ILE A 47 6.81 -7.80 -20.51
N VAL A 48 8.07 -7.76 -20.93
CA VAL A 48 8.48 -7.97 -22.34
C VAL A 48 7.99 -9.33 -22.86
N ARG A 49 8.14 -10.41 -22.07
CA ARG A 49 7.71 -11.76 -22.43
C ARG A 49 6.18 -11.87 -22.55
N LEU A 50 5.43 -11.31 -21.60
CA LEU A 50 3.96 -11.32 -21.62
C LEU A 50 3.42 -10.54 -22.81
N GLY A 51 4.00 -9.39 -23.12
CA GLY A 51 3.61 -8.61 -24.28
C GLY A 51 3.93 -9.29 -25.61
N TRP A 52 5.07 -9.99 -25.71
CA TRP A 52 5.39 -10.80 -26.89
C TRP A 52 4.34 -11.88 -27.16
N GLN A 53 3.94 -12.62 -26.12
CA GLN A 53 2.83 -13.58 -26.19
C GLN A 53 1.50 -12.88 -26.53
N GLY A 54 1.28 -11.69 -26.00
CA GLY A 54 0.12 -10.84 -26.25
C GLY A 54 -0.09 -10.47 -27.72
N MET A 55 0.99 -10.38 -28.51
CA MET A 55 0.91 -10.21 -29.96
C MET A 55 0.62 -11.52 -30.72
N GLY A 56 0.27 -12.61 -30.02
CA GLY A 56 -0.01 -13.92 -30.61
C GLY A 56 1.23 -14.67 -31.09
N ARG A 57 2.43 -14.31 -30.62
CA ARG A 57 3.71 -14.92 -31.06
C ARG A 57 4.11 -16.10 -30.18
N SER A 58 4.78 -17.09 -30.78
CA SER A 58 5.26 -18.27 -30.07
C SER A 58 6.35 -17.90 -29.07
N THR A 59 6.40 -18.59 -27.92
CA THR A 59 7.54 -18.53 -26.99
C THR A 59 8.80 -19.18 -27.57
N GLU A 60 8.67 -20.05 -28.57
CA GLU A 60 9.80 -20.68 -29.25
C GLU A 60 10.59 -19.66 -30.07
N ASP A 61 9.91 -18.67 -30.66
CA ASP A 61 10.51 -17.56 -31.40
C ASP A 61 11.01 -16.41 -30.48
N PHE A 62 10.82 -16.53 -29.16
CA PHE A 62 11.20 -15.48 -28.21
C PHE A 62 12.71 -15.54 -27.92
N HIS A 63 13.47 -14.83 -28.75
CA HIS A 63 14.92 -14.68 -28.63
C HIS A 63 15.30 -13.20 -28.42
N PRO A 64 14.92 -12.60 -27.28
CA PRO A 64 15.35 -11.24 -26.95
C PRO A 64 16.87 -11.19 -26.78
N LYS A 65 17.42 -9.99 -26.96
CA LYS A 65 18.79 -9.66 -26.58
C LYS A 65 18.74 -8.74 -25.36
N THR A 66 19.77 -8.70 -24.54
CA THR A 66 19.89 -7.62 -23.56
C THR A 66 20.17 -6.28 -24.25
N TRP A 67 19.92 -5.16 -23.56
CA TRP A 67 20.17 -3.83 -24.13
C TRP A 67 21.62 -3.66 -24.63
N PHE A 68 22.61 -4.16 -23.86
CA PHE A 68 24.02 -4.16 -24.29
C PHE A 68 24.28 -5.10 -25.48
N GLU A 69 23.65 -6.27 -25.57
CA GLU A 69 23.77 -7.19 -26.70
C GLU A 69 23.09 -6.66 -27.98
N HIS A 70 22.03 -5.87 -27.82
CA HIS A 70 21.30 -5.26 -28.93
C HIS A 70 22.11 -4.10 -29.54
N HIS A 71 22.58 -3.15 -28.71
CA HIS A 71 23.29 -1.95 -29.17
C HIS A 71 24.83 -2.11 -29.29
N GLY A 72 25.41 -3.17 -28.74
CA GLY A 72 26.80 -3.58 -28.94
C GLY A 72 27.84 -2.50 -28.58
N GLN A 73 28.73 -2.19 -29.53
CA GLN A 73 29.83 -1.23 -29.31
C GLN A 73 29.34 0.18 -28.96
N ALA A 74 28.16 0.58 -29.46
CA ALA A 74 27.60 1.90 -29.16
C ALA A 74 27.22 1.99 -27.67
N ALA A 75 26.53 0.98 -27.14
CA ALA A 75 26.25 0.85 -25.70
C ALA A 75 27.52 0.76 -24.86
N GLN A 76 28.52 0.00 -25.31
CA GLN A 76 29.80 -0.10 -24.60
C GLN A 76 30.54 1.24 -24.49
N SER A 77 30.38 2.14 -25.48
CA SER A 77 30.99 3.47 -25.47
C SER A 77 30.41 4.42 -24.41
N VAL A 78 29.13 4.26 -24.05
CA VAL A 78 28.46 5.07 -23.02
C VAL A 78 28.48 4.43 -21.64
N ARG A 79 28.88 3.16 -21.52
CA ARG A 79 28.88 2.38 -20.26
C ARG A 79 29.58 3.09 -19.08
N GLY A 80 30.64 3.84 -19.34
CA GLY A 80 31.36 4.60 -18.32
C GLY A 80 30.66 5.88 -17.82
N LYS A 81 29.54 6.27 -18.45
CA LYS A 81 28.70 7.41 -18.05
C LYS A 81 27.46 7.00 -17.23
N LEU A 82 27.15 5.70 -17.16
CA LEU A 82 25.96 5.17 -16.50
C LEU A 82 26.27 4.76 -15.05
N SER A 83 25.27 4.82 -14.17
CA SER A 83 25.41 4.34 -12.79
C SER A 83 25.60 2.82 -12.73
N THR A 84 26.32 2.32 -11.72
CA THR A 84 26.65 0.88 -11.60
C THR A 84 25.39 -0.01 -11.53
N SER A 85 24.35 0.46 -10.85
CA SER A 85 23.03 -0.21 -10.79
C SER A 85 22.35 -0.27 -12.15
N LEU A 86 22.34 0.84 -12.90
CA LEU A 86 21.77 0.89 -14.24
C LEU A 86 22.54 0.00 -15.23
N VAL A 87 23.88 0.02 -15.21
CA VAL A 87 24.69 -0.89 -16.03
C VAL A 87 24.32 -2.35 -15.73
N ALA A 88 24.27 -2.73 -14.45
CA ALA A 88 23.93 -4.10 -14.06
C ALA A 88 22.48 -4.49 -14.41
N PHE A 89 21.53 -3.54 -14.42
CA PHE A 89 20.18 -3.76 -14.93
C PHE A 89 20.17 -3.99 -16.45
N LEU A 90 20.80 -3.11 -17.23
CA LEU A 90 20.85 -3.21 -18.70
C LEU A 90 21.65 -4.41 -19.23
N GLU A 91 22.53 -4.98 -18.42
CA GLU A 91 23.21 -6.25 -18.71
C GLU A 91 22.29 -7.49 -18.64
N GLY A 92 21.11 -7.38 -18.03
CA GLY A 92 20.11 -8.45 -17.99
C GLY A 92 18.72 -8.09 -18.54
N ALA A 93 18.41 -6.79 -18.66
CA ALA A 93 17.14 -6.30 -19.18
C ALA A 93 17.05 -6.54 -20.70
N TYR A 94 15.98 -7.20 -21.12
CA TYR A 94 15.68 -7.49 -22.52
C TYR A 94 15.27 -6.21 -23.27
N GLU A 95 15.84 -6.05 -24.46
CA GLU A 95 15.50 -5.02 -25.44
C GLU A 95 15.01 -5.69 -26.73
N MET A 96 14.04 -5.06 -27.38
CA MET A 96 13.29 -5.66 -28.47
C MET A 96 13.68 -5.05 -29.81
N GLN A 97 13.90 -5.92 -30.81
CA GLN A 97 14.68 -5.56 -32.00
C GLN A 97 13.97 -4.62 -32.99
N ASP A 98 12.69 -4.33 -32.77
CA ASP A 98 11.86 -3.44 -33.58
C ASP A 98 11.36 -2.29 -32.69
N PRO A 99 11.68 -1.02 -33.00
CA PRO A 99 11.23 0.12 -32.20
C PRO A 99 9.72 0.33 -32.20
N ASN A 100 8.96 -0.40 -33.02
CA ASN A 100 7.49 -0.43 -32.98
C ASN A 100 6.94 -1.54 -32.05
N GLN A 101 7.81 -2.16 -31.26
CA GLN A 101 7.51 -3.26 -30.32
C GLN A 101 8.04 -2.96 -28.92
N TYR A 102 8.04 -1.69 -28.50
CA TYR A 102 8.41 -1.33 -27.13
C TYR A 102 7.31 -1.72 -26.15
N PHE A 103 7.52 -2.85 -25.47
CA PHE A 103 6.58 -3.36 -24.47
C PHE A 103 6.56 -2.52 -23.19
N HIS A 104 7.64 -1.79 -22.88
CA HIS A 104 7.67 -0.99 -21.67
C HIS A 104 8.75 0.10 -21.71
N TYR A 105 8.39 1.32 -21.28
CA TYR A 105 9.17 2.51 -21.60
C TYR A 105 10.46 2.72 -20.79
N TYR A 106 10.72 2.07 -19.65
CA TYR A 106 11.93 2.41 -18.85
C TYR A 106 13.26 1.97 -19.45
N ALA A 107 13.33 0.75 -20.00
CA ALA A 107 14.54 0.31 -20.71
C ALA A 107 14.61 0.98 -22.09
N SER A 108 13.50 1.00 -22.83
CA SER A 108 13.49 1.44 -24.23
C SER A 108 13.46 2.96 -24.43
N ALA A 109 13.06 3.77 -23.42
CA ALA A 109 13.26 5.23 -23.45
C ALA A 109 14.73 5.63 -23.19
N LEU A 110 15.59 4.69 -22.81
CA LEU A 110 17.02 4.84 -23.02
C LEU A 110 17.27 4.58 -24.51
N MET A 111 17.13 5.66 -25.29
CA MET A 111 17.32 5.76 -26.74
C MET A 111 18.57 5.03 -27.28
N ALA A 112 18.72 4.92 -28.60
CA ALA A 112 19.90 4.30 -29.16
C ALA A 112 21.18 5.07 -28.73
N PRO A 113 22.25 4.38 -28.28
CA PRO A 113 23.49 5.05 -27.90
C PRO A 113 24.10 5.79 -29.09
N GLY A 114 24.02 7.12 -29.08
CA GLY A 114 24.46 7.98 -30.18
C GLY A 114 23.36 8.81 -30.85
N ASP A 115 22.07 8.61 -30.50
CA ASP A 115 21.04 9.60 -30.80
C ASP A 115 21.29 10.88 -29.98
N ASP A 116 20.93 12.05 -30.52
CA ASP A 116 21.15 13.36 -29.87
C ASP A 116 20.52 13.45 -28.46
N MET A 117 19.56 12.60 -28.13
CA MET A 117 19.00 12.51 -26.77
C MET A 117 20.04 12.04 -25.72
N PHE A 118 21.03 11.23 -26.10
CA PHE A 118 22.17 10.87 -25.23
C PHE A 118 23.18 12.02 -25.06
N ALA A 119 23.13 13.07 -25.89
CA ALA A 119 23.98 14.24 -25.74
C ALA A 119 23.49 15.16 -24.60
N PHE A 120 22.24 15.02 -24.14
CA PHE A 120 21.71 15.71 -22.97
C PHE A 120 22.11 15.05 -21.63
N LEU A 121 22.83 13.92 -21.66
CA LEU A 121 23.29 13.19 -20.47
C LEU A 121 24.54 13.81 -19.80
N ASP A 122 24.59 15.13 -19.65
CA ASP A 122 25.38 15.78 -18.58
C ASP A 122 24.53 15.84 -17.29
N GLY A 123 23.95 14.67 -16.94
CA GLY A 123 23.08 14.45 -15.80
C GLY A 123 21.64 14.95 -15.98
N ILE A 124 20.79 14.17 -16.66
CA ILE A 124 19.33 14.18 -16.47
C ILE A 124 18.72 12.82 -16.87
N CYS A 125 17.66 12.49 -16.13
CA CYS A 125 16.81 11.31 -16.22
C CYS A 125 16.23 11.06 -17.63
N SER A 126 15.80 9.83 -17.91
CA SER A 126 14.61 9.67 -18.76
C SER A 126 13.46 10.44 -18.10
N PRO A 127 12.54 11.09 -18.83
CA PRO A 127 11.41 11.82 -18.24
C PRO A 127 10.72 11.06 -17.09
N SER A 128 10.67 9.73 -17.17
CA SER A 128 10.04 8.85 -16.18
C SER A 128 11.01 8.03 -15.30
N PHE A 129 12.35 8.16 -15.41
CA PHE A 129 13.31 7.38 -14.60
C PHE A 129 14.64 8.09 -14.28
N ASP A 130 14.91 8.27 -12.99
CA ASP A 130 16.11 8.83 -12.39
C ASP A 130 17.18 7.74 -12.19
N THR A 131 18.26 7.88 -12.95
CA THR A 131 19.36 6.91 -13.02
C THR A 131 20.36 7.03 -11.87
N GLU A 132 20.35 8.13 -11.12
CA GLU A 132 21.24 8.34 -9.95
C GLU A 132 20.57 7.85 -8.65
N GLU A 133 19.28 8.13 -8.50
CA GLU A 133 18.46 7.75 -7.35
C GLU A 133 17.80 6.37 -7.51
N ASN A 134 17.77 5.81 -8.72
CA ASN A 134 17.11 4.54 -9.08
C ASN A 134 15.58 4.54 -8.88
N VAL A 135 14.95 5.69 -9.06
CA VAL A 135 13.50 5.85 -8.90
C VAL A 135 12.84 6.23 -10.22
N ALA A 136 11.62 5.77 -10.44
CA ALA A 136 10.80 6.06 -11.60
C ALA A 136 9.48 6.73 -11.18
N ILE A 137 8.91 7.49 -12.11
CA ILE A 137 7.50 7.86 -12.13
C ILE A 137 6.81 6.86 -13.06
N MET A 138 5.65 6.36 -12.65
CA MET A 138 4.84 5.52 -13.53
C MET A 138 4.28 6.33 -14.70
N ALA A 139 4.64 5.94 -15.93
CA ALA A 139 3.99 6.37 -17.16
C ALA A 139 3.20 5.20 -17.76
N LEU A 140 1.97 5.48 -18.19
CA LEU A 140 1.08 4.59 -18.94
C LEU A 140 1.15 4.86 -20.45
N SER A 141 1.50 6.10 -20.83
CA SER A 141 1.60 6.59 -22.21
C SER A 141 2.88 7.41 -22.44
N ILE A 142 3.35 7.46 -23.69
CA ILE A 142 4.42 8.39 -24.10
C ILE A 142 4.06 9.87 -23.90
N HIS A 143 2.76 10.17 -23.80
CA HIS A 143 2.25 11.53 -23.61
C HIS A 143 2.17 11.97 -22.13
N ASP A 144 2.43 11.07 -21.18
CA ASP A 144 2.41 11.42 -19.74
C ASP A 144 3.55 12.36 -19.31
N SER A 145 4.51 12.60 -20.22
CA SER A 145 5.65 13.50 -20.04
C SER A 145 5.27 14.95 -19.68
N ASP A 146 4.06 15.41 -20.03
CA ASP A 146 3.53 16.72 -19.66
C ASP A 146 3.48 16.99 -18.15
N GLY A 147 3.38 15.94 -17.31
CA GLY A 147 3.30 16.10 -15.86
C GLY A 147 4.60 16.59 -15.20
N LEU A 148 5.73 16.50 -15.89
CA LEU A 148 7.06 16.64 -15.27
C LEU A 148 7.43 18.08 -14.88
N CYS A 149 6.65 19.06 -15.32
CA CYS A 149 6.83 20.47 -14.98
C CYS A 149 6.23 20.86 -13.61
N ASP A 150 5.66 19.90 -12.86
CA ASP A 150 4.79 20.18 -11.71
C ASP A 150 5.54 20.46 -10.39
N ALA A 151 6.44 21.46 -10.42
CA ALA A 151 7.27 21.94 -9.31
C ALA A 151 8.02 20.83 -8.52
N GLY A 152 8.20 19.66 -9.16
CA GLY A 152 8.78 18.45 -8.59
C GLY A 152 7.99 17.80 -7.44
N ARG A 153 6.69 18.08 -7.34
CA ARG A 153 5.77 17.49 -6.35
C ARG A 153 5.18 16.12 -6.79
N ILE A 154 5.54 15.60 -7.97
CA ILE A 154 5.25 14.21 -8.36
C ILE A 154 6.14 13.27 -7.53
N THR A 155 5.54 12.22 -6.96
CA THR A 155 6.24 11.19 -6.19
C THR A 155 7.04 10.26 -7.10
N TRP A 156 8.29 9.99 -6.71
CA TRP A 156 9.17 9.03 -7.39
C TRP A 156 9.29 7.77 -6.54
N HIS A 157 9.20 6.61 -7.17
CA HIS A 157 9.19 5.30 -6.51
C HIS A 157 10.33 4.41 -6.99
N PRO A 158 10.85 3.46 -6.19
CA PRO A 158 11.85 2.50 -6.66
C PRO A 158 11.41 1.80 -7.96
N LEU A 159 12.33 1.61 -8.90
CA LEU A 159 12.02 1.01 -10.22
C LEU A 159 11.30 -0.34 -10.09
N GLU A 160 11.66 -1.16 -9.10
CA GLU A 160 10.97 -2.43 -8.83
C GLU A 160 9.48 -2.25 -8.52
N SER A 161 9.08 -1.20 -7.80
CA SER A 161 7.68 -0.91 -7.48
C SER A 161 6.88 -0.55 -8.73
N ILE A 162 7.51 0.16 -9.67
CA ILE A 162 6.88 0.56 -10.94
C ILE A 162 6.73 -0.64 -11.90
N LEU A 163 7.75 -1.49 -12.00
CA LEU A 163 7.71 -2.69 -12.84
C LEU A 163 6.72 -3.73 -12.29
N GLU A 164 6.65 -3.88 -10.97
CA GLU A 164 5.65 -4.71 -10.30
C GLU A 164 4.25 -4.16 -10.54
N ALA A 165 4.08 -2.83 -10.48
CA ALA A 165 2.80 -2.18 -10.74
C ALA A 165 2.23 -2.46 -12.13
N TRP A 166 3.09 -2.44 -13.16
CA TRP A 166 2.71 -2.84 -14.52
C TRP A 166 2.26 -4.30 -14.60
N LEU A 167 3.00 -5.22 -13.99
CA LEU A 167 2.65 -6.64 -14.01
C LEU A 167 1.31 -6.91 -13.32
N ASP A 168 0.98 -6.20 -12.25
CA ASP A 168 -0.28 -6.39 -11.54
C ASP A 168 -1.48 -5.84 -12.31
N MET A 169 -1.35 -4.68 -12.96
CA MET A 169 -2.38 -4.21 -13.90
C MET A 169 -2.59 -5.19 -15.07
N ILE A 170 -1.53 -5.81 -15.58
CA ILE A 170 -1.64 -6.88 -16.60
C ILE A 170 -2.37 -8.11 -16.02
N ARG A 171 -2.03 -8.55 -14.81
CA ARG A 171 -2.62 -9.73 -14.14
C ARG A 171 -4.12 -9.55 -13.86
N ILE A 172 -4.54 -8.39 -13.35
CA ILE A 172 -5.96 -8.10 -13.11
C ILE A 172 -6.73 -7.75 -14.41
N GLY A 173 -6.03 -7.69 -15.55
CA GLY A 173 -6.60 -7.36 -16.85
C GLY A 173 -7.02 -5.89 -17.00
N LYS A 174 -6.48 -4.99 -16.16
CA LYS A 174 -6.59 -3.53 -16.29
C LYS A 174 -5.72 -3.03 -17.44
N VAL A 175 -4.59 -3.67 -17.69
CA VAL A 175 -3.83 -3.56 -18.93
C VAL A 175 -4.00 -4.85 -19.73
N LYS A 176 -4.33 -4.74 -21.02
CA LYS A 176 -4.52 -5.87 -21.94
C LYS A 176 -3.66 -5.76 -23.19
N THR A 177 -3.57 -6.86 -23.92
CA THR A 177 -2.76 -6.97 -25.13
C THR A 177 -3.64 -6.78 -26.37
N VAL A 178 -3.32 -5.79 -27.19
CA VAL A 178 -4.11 -5.38 -28.37
C VAL A 178 -3.45 -5.72 -29.71
N GLY A 179 -2.26 -6.32 -29.65
CA GLY A 179 -1.55 -6.81 -30.84
C GLY A 179 -0.92 -5.70 -31.69
N PRO A 180 -0.44 -6.04 -32.90
CA PRO A 180 0.46 -5.19 -33.67
C PRO A 180 -0.28 -4.26 -34.65
N ASN A 181 -1.43 -3.69 -34.27
CA ASN A 181 -2.23 -2.81 -35.15
C ASN A 181 -2.70 -1.49 -34.52
N THR A 182 -2.52 -1.29 -33.21
CA THR A 182 -2.86 -0.03 -32.53
C THR A 182 -1.74 1.01 -32.63
N GLU A 183 -1.94 2.18 -32.03
CA GLU A 183 -0.87 3.16 -31.76
C GLU A 183 -0.06 2.77 -30.51
N TRP A 184 -0.78 2.37 -29.44
CA TRP A 184 -0.26 2.02 -28.11
C TRP A 184 0.50 0.67 -28.00
N ARG A 185 1.05 0.15 -29.10
CA ARG A 185 1.43 -1.27 -29.21
C ARG A 185 2.41 -1.72 -28.11
N PRO A 186 2.20 -2.90 -27.51
CA PRO A 186 1.10 -3.84 -27.70
C PRO A 186 0.05 -3.79 -26.58
N TRP A 187 0.09 -2.77 -25.73
CA TRP A 187 -0.74 -2.68 -24.54
C TRP A 187 -1.88 -1.68 -24.69
N GLU A 188 -2.95 -1.91 -23.95
CA GLU A 188 -4.09 -1.01 -23.83
C GLU A 188 -4.47 -0.95 -22.35
N LEU A 189 -4.57 0.26 -21.80
CA LEU A 189 -5.14 0.49 -20.49
C LEU A 189 -6.67 0.54 -20.64
N LEU A 190 -7.38 -0.35 -19.95
CA LEU A 190 -8.83 -0.33 -19.97
C LEU A 190 -9.38 0.77 -19.06
N PRO A 191 -10.37 1.57 -19.52
CA PRO A 191 -10.96 2.62 -18.69
C PRO A 191 -11.51 2.10 -17.36
N TYR A 192 -12.10 0.90 -17.36
CA TYR A 192 -12.48 0.15 -16.17
C TYR A 192 -12.38 -1.37 -16.40
N ILE A 193 -12.41 -2.15 -15.32
CA ILE A 193 -12.58 -3.61 -15.36
C ILE A 193 -13.86 -4.03 -14.62
N LYS A 194 -14.40 -5.22 -14.94
CA LYS A 194 -15.62 -5.76 -14.31
C LYS A 194 -15.57 -5.71 -12.78
N TYR A 195 -14.41 -5.99 -12.18
CA TYR A 195 -14.21 -5.93 -10.73
C TYR A 195 -14.52 -4.53 -10.15
N GLN A 196 -14.13 -3.45 -10.82
CA GLN A 196 -14.45 -2.08 -10.36
C GLN A 196 -15.97 -1.83 -10.34
N VAL A 197 -16.73 -2.40 -11.29
CA VAL A 197 -18.20 -2.32 -11.29
C VAL A 197 -18.80 -3.18 -10.18
N ASP A 198 -18.30 -4.40 -9.99
CA ASP A 198 -18.73 -5.30 -8.92
C ASP A 198 -18.55 -4.60 -7.54
N GLU A 199 -17.36 -4.03 -7.31
CA GLU A 199 -16.97 -3.29 -6.10
C GLU A 199 -17.87 -2.07 -5.84
N ALA A 200 -18.12 -1.24 -6.87
CA ALA A 200 -18.95 -0.05 -6.74
C ALA A 200 -20.43 -0.38 -6.48
N VAL A 201 -20.97 -1.43 -7.13
CA VAL A 201 -22.34 -1.90 -6.87
C VAL A 201 -22.48 -2.41 -5.43
N GLU A 202 -21.51 -3.19 -4.93
CA GLU A 202 -21.54 -3.69 -3.55
C GLU A 202 -21.52 -2.56 -2.52
N VAL A 203 -20.66 -1.54 -2.70
CA VAL A 203 -20.58 -0.39 -1.78
C VAL A 203 -21.83 0.49 -1.89
N PHE A 204 -22.41 0.65 -3.09
CA PHE A 204 -23.69 1.34 -3.25
C PHE A 204 -24.82 0.62 -2.50
N ASP A 205 -24.92 -0.70 -2.65
CA ASP A 205 -25.93 -1.50 -1.97
C ASP A 205 -25.76 -1.45 -0.43
N LYS A 206 -24.52 -1.40 0.08
CA LYS A 206 -24.22 -1.14 1.51
C LYS A 206 -24.72 0.24 1.94
N LEU A 207 -24.43 1.31 1.19
CA LEU A 207 -24.89 2.67 1.49
C LEU A 207 -26.41 2.76 1.57
N VAL A 208 -27.11 2.23 0.57
CA VAL A 208 -28.57 2.21 0.57
C VAL A 208 -29.09 1.45 1.80
N SER A 209 -28.50 0.30 2.13
CA SER A 209 -28.92 -0.51 3.28
C SER A 209 -28.70 0.22 4.62
N ALA A 210 -27.58 0.92 4.78
CA ALA A 210 -27.25 1.70 5.96
C ALA A 210 -28.22 2.87 6.18
N ILE A 211 -28.73 3.47 5.09
CA ILE A 211 -29.75 4.53 5.12
C ILE A 211 -31.13 3.91 5.40
N GLU A 212 -31.55 2.89 4.65
CA GLU A 212 -32.87 2.23 4.83
C GLU A 212 -33.07 1.71 6.25
N ALA A 213 -32.03 1.15 6.88
CA ALA A 213 -32.07 0.69 8.27
C ALA A 213 -32.25 1.81 9.31
N ARG A 214 -32.05 3.07 8.92
CA ARG A 214 -32.19 4.27 9.76
C ARG A 214 -33.41 5.13 9.38
N MET A 215 -34.11 4.82 8.30
CA MET A 215 -35.33 5.52 7.90
C MET A 215 -36.49 5.17 8.84
N PRO A 216 -37.37 6.14 9.19
CA PRO A 216 -38.56 5.86 9.99
C PRO A 216 -39.53 4.98 9.18
N HIS A 217 -39.70 3.72 9.59
CA HIS A 217 -40.62 2.78 8.97
C HIS A 217 -42.07 3.31 8.97
N ASN A 218 -42.68 3.41 7.78
CA ASN A 218 -44.11 3.63 7.62
C ASN A 218 -44.80 2.64 6.65
N ASP A 219 -44.03 1.99 5.77
CA ASP A 219 -44.56 1.04 4.78
C ASP A 219 -43.92 -0.36 4.93
N PRO A 220 -44.66 -1.44 4.63
CA PRO A 220 -44.10 -2.79 4.59
C PRO A 220 -43.06 -2.91 3.47
N PRO A 221 -42.06 -3.81 3.59
CA PRO A 221 -41.08 -4.03 2.54
C PRO A 221 -41.78 -4.44 1.23
N PRO A 222 -41.30 -3.95 0.07
CA PRO A 222 -41.94 -4.21 -1.21
C PRO A 222 -41.97 -5.72 -1.51
N THR A 223 -43.15 -6.23 -1.86
CA THR A 223 -43.37 -7.62 -2.26
C THR A 223 -42.98 -7.91 -3.71
N ALA A 224 -42.26 -6.99 -4.36
CA ALA A 224 -41.78 -7.10 -5.73
C ALA A 224 -40.32 -7.58 -5.76
N GLU A 225 -39.96 -8.27 -6.85
CA GLU A 225 -38.56 -8.60 -7.17
C GLU A 225 -37.65 -7.36 -7.11
N PRO A 226 -36.39 -7.48 -6.65
CA PRO A 226 -35.43 -6.39 -6.69
C PRO A 226 -35.26 -5.85 -8.11
N SER A 227 -35.55 -4.57 -8.31
CA SER A 227 -35.28 -3.87 -9.57
C SER A 227 -33.97 -3.11 -9.49
N THR A 228 -33.34 -2.85 -10.64
CA THR A 228 -32.13 -2.05 -10.76
C THR A 228 -32.48 -0.57 -10.87
N LEU A 229 -31.50 0.33 -10.69
CA LEU A 229 -31.70 1.76 -10.90
C LEU A 229 -32.27 2.03 -12.31
N PHE A 230 -31.73 1.39 -13.34
CA PHE A 230 -32.33 1.37 -14.68
C PHE A 230 -32.22 0.00 -15.33
N ASP A 231 -33.14 -0.31 -16.25
CA ASP A 231 -32.91 -1.36 -17.24
C ASP A 231 -32.08 -0.80 -18.40
N LYS A 232 -31.50 -1.70 -19.21
CA LYS A 232 -30.67 -1.32 -20.35
C LYS A 232 -31.43 -0.48 -21.39
N ALA A 233 -32.70 -0.79 -21.67
CA ALA A 233 -33.46 -0.10 -22.70
C ALA A 233 -33.74 1.37 -22.31
N ALA A 234 -33.89 1.65 -21.01
CA ALA A 234 -34.00 3.02 -20.49
C ALA A 234 -32.70 3.82 -20.64
N LEU A 235 -31.53 3.19 -20.46
CA LEU A 235 -30.23 3.83 -20.68
C LEU A 235 -29.95 4.04 -22.17
N ASP A 236 -30.22 3.04 -23.01
CA ASP A 236 -30.11 3.12 -24.47
C ASP A 236 -31.01 4.27 -25.01
N ALA A 237 -32.24 4.39 -24.53
CA ALA A 237 -33.17 5.47 -24.90
C ALA A 237 -32.75 6.86 -24.39
N ALA A 238 -32.03 6.91 -23.27
CA ALA A 238 -31.38 8.11 -22.75
C ALA A 238 -30.03 8.42 -23.44
N HIS A 239 -29.61 7.59 -24.40
CA HIS A 239 -28.34 7.67 -25.13
C HIS A 239 -27.09 7.60 -24.23
N ILE A 240 -27.21 7.02 -23.03
CA ILE A 240 -26.07 6.81 -22.13
C ILE A 240 -25.09 5.84 -22.81
N PRO A 241 -23.82 6.22 -23.03
CA PRO A 241 -22.87 5.37 -23.75
C PRO A 241 -22.57 4.08 -22.96
N PRO A 242 -22.25 2.97 -23.65
CA PRO A 242 -21.70 1.78 -22.99
C PRO A 242 -20.42 2.13 -22.23
N GLY A 243 -20.33 1.72 -20.97
CA GLY A 243 -19.25 2.09 -20.08
C GLY A 243 -19.56 1.74 -18.62
N PHE A 244 -18.69 2.16 -17.71
CA PHE A 244 -18.81 1.95 -16.27
C PHE A 244 -20.13 2.50 -15.73
N ALA A 245 -20.52 3.71 -16.14
CA ALA A 245 -21.78 4.33 -15.72
C ALA A 245 -23.00 3.48 -16.14
N HIS A 246 -22.99 2.92 -17.35
CA HIS A 246 -24.04 2.04 -17.85
C HIS A 246 -24.07 0.71 -17.09
N ASP A 247 -22.93 0.06 -16.91
CA ASP A 247 -22.82 -1.23 -16.21
C ASP A 247 -23.14 -1.10 -14.71
N PHE A 248 -22.81 0.03 -14.08
CA PHE A 248 -23.20 0.34 -12.70
C PHE A 248 -24.72 0.56 -12.60
N LEU A 249 -25.30 1.43 -13.43
CA LEU A 249 -26.73 1.76 -13.36
C LEU A 249 -27.67 0.59 -13.69
N THR A 250 -27.21 -0.36 -14.52
CA THR A 250 -27.94 -1.60 -14.83
C THR A 250 -27.80 -2.70 -13.77
N ARG A 251 -27.08 -2.44 -12.67
CA ARG A 251 -26.78 -3.44 -11.63
C ARG A 251 -27.03 -2.97 -10.20
N ALA A 252 -26.76 -1.70 -9.90
CA ALA A 252 -27.06 -1.06 -8.63
C ALA A 252 -28.57 -1.17 -8.31
N ARG A 253 -28.91 -1.59 -7.08
CA ARG A 253 -30.31 -1.85 -6.72
C ARG A 253 -31.12 -0.56 -6.64
N ARG A 254 -32.40 -0.62 -7.01
CA ARG A 254 -33.37 0.45 -6.76
C ARG A 254 -33.82 0.37 -5.29
N PRO A 255 -33.69 1.45 -4.49
CA PRO A 255 -34.12 1.45 -3.10
C PRO A 255 -35.66 1.44 -2.93
N ASN A 256 -36.11 1.33 -1.68
CA ASN A 256 -37.54 1.35 -1.31
C ASN A 256 -38.29 2.61 -1.80
N LEU A 257 -39.61 2.50 -1.98
CA LEU A 257 -40.44 3.48 -2.70
C LEU A 257 -40.30 4.94 -2.23
N ASN A 258 -40.12 5.17 -0.93
CA ASN A 258 -40.02 6.51 -0.34
C ASN A 258 -38.58 7.05 -0.31
N PHE A 259 -37.57 6.26 -0.69
CA PHE A 259 -36.17 6.68 -0.71
C PHE A 259 -35.91 7.60 -1.90
N ASN A 260 -35.49 8.83 -1.62
CA ASN A 260 -35.17 9.84 -2.63
C ASN A 260 -33.72 10.31 -2.52
N PHE A 261 -33.22 10.59 -1.31
CA PHE A 261 -31.92 11.22 -1.09
C PHE A 261 -30.84 10.25 -0.61
N ILE A 262 -29.76 10.14 -1.38
CA ILE A 262 -28.63 9.23 -1.15
C ILE A 262 -27.49 9.88 -0.34
N ALA A 263 -27.39 11.21 -0.39
CA ALA A 263 -26.39 12.04 0.28
C ALA A 263 -26.94 13.48 0.47
N PRO A 264 -26.29 14.36 1.26
CA PRO A 264 -26.84 15.67 1.61
C PRO A 264 -27.21 16.53 0.39
N GLY A 265 -28.51 16.76 0.22
CA GLY A 265 -29.08 17.49 -0.92
C GLY A 265 -28.95 16.82 -2.28
N LEU A 266 -28.62 15.52 -2.35
CA LEU A 266 -28.43 14.73 -3.58
C LEU A 266 -29.48 13.61 -3.70
N SER A 267 -30.31 13.67 -4.73
CA SER A 267 -31.35 12.68 -5.02
C SER A 267 -30.86 11.59 -5.99
N LEU A 268 -31.49 10.42 -5.91
CA LEU A 268 -31.34 9.34 -6.88
C LEU A 268 -31.79 9.77 -8.29
N PRO A 269 -31.25 9.15 -9.36
CA PRO A 269 -31.71 9.39 -10.71
C PRO A 269 -33.09 8.76 -10.97
N THR A 270 -33.96 9.51 -11.65
CA THR A 270 -35.28 9.09 -12.10
C THR A 270 -35.29 8.87 -13.63
N PRO A 271 -36.29 8.18 -14.21
CA PRO A 271 -36.40 8.04 -15.66
C PRO A 271 -36.47 9.39 -16.43
N SER A 272 -37.11 10.41 -15.85
CA SER A 272 -37.08 11.76 -16.45
C SER A 272 -35.71 12.43 -16.31
N SER A 273 -34.97 12.12 -15.24
CA SER A 273 -33.64 12.67 -15.01
C SER A 273 -32.62 12.05 -15.97
N ILE A 274 -32.59 10.72 -16.14
CA ILE A 274 -31.55 10.05 -16.93
C ILE A 274 -31.56 10.48 -18.41
N VAL A 275 -32.74 10.77 -18.97
CA VAL A 275 -32.92 11.32 -20.34
C VAL A 275 -32.52 12.80 -20.44
N SER A 276 -32.56 13.55 -19.33
CA SER A 276 -32.20 14.97 -19.27
C SER A 276 -30.77 15.16 -18.75
N GLN A 277 -29.79 14.78 -19.57
CA GLN A 277 -28.36 15.04 -19.30
C GLN A 277 -27.94 16.42 -19.80
N PRO A 278 -27.20 17.23 -19.00
CA PRO A 278 -26.82 18.59 -19.40
C PRO A 278 -25.87 18.65 -20.61
N PHE A 279 -24.97 17.67 -20.74
CA PHE A 279 -23.80 17.74 -21.61
C PHE A 279 -23.92 16.91 -22.91
N PHE A 280 -25.06 16.24 -23.13
CA PHE A 280 -25.26 15.34 -24.26
C PHE A 280 -25.61 16.07 -25.57
N ASN A 281 -26.05 17.34 -25.47
CA ASN A 281 -26.38 18.18 -26.61
C ASN A 281 -25.23 19.13 -26.97
N ILE A 282 -24.08 18.56 -27.37
CA ILE A 282 -22.92 19.35 -27.80
C ILE A 282 -23.27 20.11 -29.10
N PRO A 283 -23.05 21.44 -29.19
CA PRO A 283 -23.37 22.21 -30.39
C PRO A 283 -22.60 21.72 -31.63
N ALA A 284 -23.30 21.60 -32.77
CA ALA A 284 -22.69 21.19 -34.06
C ALA A 284 -21.62 22.16 -34.60
N THR A 285 -21.45 23.33 -33.98
CA THR A 285 -20.35 24.28 -34.24
C THR A 285 -19.01 23.82 -33.67
N ILE A 286 -19.00 22.84 -32.77
CA ILE A 286 -17.78 22.25 -32.24
C ILE A 286 -17.17 21.31 -33.29
N PRO A 287 -15.87 21.42 -33.61
CA PRO A 287 -15.22 20.55 -34.59
C PRO A 287 -15.44 19.06 -34.32
N GLN A 288 -15.46 18.23 -35.36
CA GLN A 288 -15.82 16.82 -35.25
C GLN A 288 -14.74 16.03 -34.49
N ASP A 289 -13.48 16.29 -34.79
CA ASP A 289 -12.29 15.83 -34.06
C ASP A 289 -12.33 16.16 -32.56
N HIS A 290 -12.78 17.37 -32.19
CA HIS A 290 -12.98 17.75 -30.79
C HIS A 290 -14.19 17.07 -30.11
N ARG A 291 -15.12 16.49 -30.89
CA ARG A 291 -16.25 15.69 -30.36
C ARG A 291 -15.89 14.21 -30.28
N ASP A 292 -15.14 13.71 -31.26
CA ASP A 292 -14.68 12.31 -31.34
C ASP A 292 -13.56 12.00 -30.34
N TRP A 293 -12.93 13.01 -29.74
CA TRP A 293 -11.93 12.87 -28.66
C TRP A 293 -12.49 12.25 -27.36
N PHE A 294 -13.80 12.35 -27.13
CA PHE A 294 -14.44 11.91 -25.89
C PHE A 294 -15.25 10.64 -26.11
N HIS A 295 -14.92 9.58 -25.36
CA HIS A 295 -15.68 8.32 -25.32
C HIS A 295 -17.01 8.49 -24.59
N SER A 296 -17.06 9.37 -23.58
CA SER A 296 -18.23 9.62 -22.76
C SER A 296 -18.26 11.09 -22.28
N PRO A 297 -19.36 11.84 -22.50
CA PRO A 297 -19.56 13.16 -21.90
C PRO A 297 -19.91 13.02 -20.40
N PRO A 298 -19.82 14.09 -19.58
CA PRO A 298 -20.15 13.99 -18.15
C PRO A 298 -21.61 13.57 -17.91
N ILE A 299 -21.83 12.57 -17.06
CA ILE A 299 -23.15 11.99 -16.77
C ILE A 299 -23.60 12.39 -15.38
N HIS A 300 -24.72 13.11 -15.27
CA HIS A 300 -25.26 13.55 -13.99
C HIS A 300 -25.97 12.41 -13.26
N LEU A 301 -25.29 11.84 -12.25
CA LEU A 301 -25.71 10.66 -11.49
C LEU A 301 -26.66 10.99 -10.33
N PHE A 302 -26.19 11.74 -9.32
CA PHE A 302 -26.99 12.10 -8.15
C PHE A 302 -27.23 13.61 -8.10
N ARG A 303 -28.50 14.02 -8.11
CA ARG A 303 -28.89 15.38 -8.49
C ARG A 303 -29.25 16.26 -7.31
N SER A 304 -28.83 17.52 -7.34
CA SER A 304 -29.38 18.54 -6.46
C SER A 304 -30.42 19.41 -7.18
N SER A 305 -31.26 20.08 -6.39
CA SER A 305 -32.18 21.13 -6.85
C SER A 305 -31.51 22.49 -7.06
N LYS A 306 -30.21 22.58 -6.77
CA LYS A 306 -29.39 23.78 -6.96
C LYS A 306 -28.70 23.78 -8.33
N THR A 307 -28.21 24.94 -8.74
CA THR A 307 -27.54 25.19 -10.02
C THR A 307 -26.16 25.74 -9.74
N TYR A 308 -25.16 25.24 -10.47
CA TYR A 308 -23.84 25.84 -10.57
C TYR A 308 -23.90 26.91 -11.65
N THR A 309 -23.40 28.09 -11.33
CA THR A 309 -23.18 29.18 -12.29
C THR A 309 -21.68 29.40 -12.35
N ARG A 310 -21.10 29.31 -13.55
CA ARG A 310 -19.66 29.50 -13.71
C ARG A 310 -19.26 30.93 -13.31
N PRO A 311 -18.23 31.12 -12.46
CA PRO A 311 -17.68 32.43 -12.18
C PRO A 311 -17.22 33.16 -13.46
N ASP A 312 -17.22 34.49 -13.43
CA ASP A 312 -16.60 35.28 -14.51
C ASP A 312 -15.10 34.95 -14.60
N PRO A 313 -14.53 34.77 -15.82
CA PRO A 313 -13.13 34.38 -15.98
C PRO A 313 -12.20 35.47 -15.44
N HIS A 314 -11.51 35.17 -14.34
CA HIS A 314 -10.56 36.09 -13.71
C HIS A 314 -9.23 36.14 -14.50
N PRO A 315 -8.67 37.31 -14.82
CA PRO A 315 -7.55 37.43 -15.77
C PRO A 315 -6.23 36.76 -15.34
N ASN A 316 -6.08 36.44 -14.04
CA ASN A 316 -4.89 35.78 -13.49
C ASN A 316 -5.12 34.32 -13.05
N ILE A 317 -6.33 33.77 -13.25
CA ILE A 317 -6.64 32.36 -12.97
C ILE A 317 -6.85 31.70 -14.33
N TYR A 318 -6.08 30.66 -14.65
CA TYR A 318 -6.37 29.83 -15.83
C TYR A 318 -7.83 29.36 -15.72
N PRO A 319 -8.70 29.65 -16.69
CA PRO A 319 -10.14 29.45 -16.53
C PRO A 319 -10.49 27.96 -16.67
N TYR A 320 -10.23 27.20 -15.61
CA TYR A 320 -10.70 25.83 -15.44
C TYR A 320 -12.21 25.88 -15.17
N ASP A 321 -12.97 25.71 -16.24
CA ASP A 321 -14.31 25.17 -16.16
C ASP A 321 -14.21 23.70 -15.70
N ILE A 322 -15.06 23.28 -14.77
CA ILE A 322 -14.96 21.97 -14.08
C ILE A 322 -14.88 20.80 -15.07
N PHE A 323 -15.59 20.89 -16.21
CA PHE A 323 -15.56 19.86 -17.25
C PHE A 323 -14.77 20.26 -18.50
N GLY A 324 -14.17 21.46 -18.51
CA GLY A 324 -13.39 21.98 -19.62
C GLY A 324 -14.18 22.15 -20.92
N TYR A 325 -13.47 22.43 -22.01
CA TYR A 325 -14.04 22.40 -23.36
C TYR A 325 -14.13 20.93 -23.83
N PRO A 326 -15.23 20.48 -24.46
CA PRO A 326 -16.38 21.24 -24.98
C PRO A 326 -17.56 21.43 -24.00
N PHE A 327 -17.43 20.97 -22.76
CA PHE A 327 -18.51 20.90 -21.77
C PHE A 327 -18.69 22.17 -20.92
N ASN A 328 -18.10 23.29 -21.35
CA ASN A 328 -17.96 24.51 -20.57
C ASN A 328 -19.22 25.40 -20.57
N LEU A 329 -20.34 24.83 -20.12
CA LEU A 329 -21.64 25.50 -19.99
C LEU A 329 -21.65 26.49 -18.82
N SER A 330 -22.17 27.71 -19.05
CA SER A 330 -22.23 28.75 -18.02
C SER A 330 -23.14 28.42 -16.83
N ASN A 331 -24.13 27.55 -17.01
CA ASN A 331 -25.05 27.14 -15.95
C ASN A 331 -25.48 25.68 -16.15
N TYR A 332 -25.41 24.86 -15.09
CA TYR A 332 -25.90 23.48 -15.09
C TYR A 332 -26.26 23.02 -13.66
N PRO A 333 -27.07 21.95 -13.48
CA PRO A 333 -27.44 21.45 -12.16
C PRO A 333 -26.22 21.00 -11.33
N THR A 334 -26.22 21.25 -10.03
CA THR A 334 -25.19 20.70 -9.12
C THR A 334 -25.52 19.28 -8.70
N GLY A 335 -24.49 18.50 -8.37
CA GLY A 335 -24.64 17.10 -7.97
C GLY A 335 -23.36 16.30 -8.16
N LEU A 336 -23.46 14.98 -7.99
CA LEU A 336 -22.38 14.05 -8.35
C LEU A 336 -22.50 13.66 -9.82
N TYR A 337 -21.42 13.86 -10.56
CA TYR A 337 -21.28 13.49 -11.97
C TYR A 337 -20.24 12.39 -12.13
N PHE A 338 -20.47 11.46 -13.06
CA PHE A 338 -19.34 10.80 -13.72
C PHE A 338 -18.62 11.84 -14.59
N HIS A 339 -17.29 11.83 -14.54
CA HIS A 339 -16.46 12.75 -15.31
C HIS A 339 -16.54 12.40 -16.81
N ALA A 340 -16.15 13.34 -17.68
CA ALA A 340 -15.90 13.00 -19.09
C ALA A 340 -14.75 11.98 -19.19
N CYS A 341 -14.87 11.01 -20.09
CA CYS A 341 -13.83 10.03 -20.41
C CYS A 341 -13.28 10.29 -21.83
N ASP A 342 -11.96 10.35 -21.97
CA ASP A 342 -11.25 10.65 -23.22
C ASP A 342 -9.91 9.89 -23.32
N ASP A 343 -9.26 9.96 -24.48
CA ASP A 343 -7.96 9.28 -24.72
C ASP A 343 -6.74 10.00 -24.09
N GLY A 344 -6.92 11.09 -23.34
CA GLY A 344 -5.82 11.94 -22.86
C GLY A 344 -5.83 12.27 -21.37
N ASN A 345 -6.70 13.19 -20.95
CA ASN A 345 -6.69 13.77 -19.59
C ASN A 345 -7.43 12.91 -18.56
N ASN A 346 -8.47 12.17 -18.98
CA ASN A 346 -9.14 11.21 -18.12
C ASN A 346 -9.53 9.95 -18.91
N GLN A 347 -8.61 8.99 -18.95
CA GLN A 347 -8.83 7.65 -19.52
C GLN A 347 -9.67 6.74 -18.60
N HIS A 348 -10.36 7.29 -17.59
CA HIS A 348 -10.96 6.51 -16.50
C HIS A 348 -12.45 6.81 -16.34
N ASP A 349 -13.27 5.83 -16.72
CA ASP A 349 -14.73 5.94 -16.82
C ASP A 349 -15.47 5.76 -15.48
N ASP A 350 -14.75 5.36 -14.41
CA ASP A 350 -15.27 5.27 -13.04
C ASP A 350 -14.98 6.52 -12.17
N ALA A 351 -14.35 7.53 -12.76
CA ALA A 351 -14.04 8.82 -12.14
C ALA A 351 -15.30 9.67 -11.93
N VAL A 352 -15.40 10.34 -10.78
CA VAL A 352 -16.52 11.23 -10.43
C VAL A 352 -16.09 12.58 -9.88
N VAL A 353 -16.98 13.56 -9.98
CA VAL A 353 -16.81 14.91 -9.42
C VAL A 353 -18.09 15.38 -8.75
N LEU A 354 -17.96 15.96 -7.55
CA LEU A 354 -19.07 16.54 -6.80
C LEU A 354 -19.10 18.06 -7.02
N VAL A 355 -20.01 18.52 -7.87
CA VAL A 355 -20.16 19.94 -8.19
C VAL A 355 -21.03 20.63 -7.15
N LEU A 356 -20.48 21.62 -6.44
CA LEU A 356 -21.16 22.41 -5.41
C LEU A 356 -21.74 23.74 -5.94
N PRO A 357 -22.91 24.19 -5.44
CA PRO A 357 -23.54 25.47 -5.81
C PRO A 357 -22.84 26.71 -5.22
N TYR A 358 -21.78 26.52 -4.46
CA TYR A 358 -20.98 27.55 -3.81
C TYR A 358 -19.54 27.03 -3.73
N ALA A 359 -18.58 27.95 -3.62
CA ALA A 359 -17.18 27.57 -3.47
C ALA A 359 -16.79 27.33 -2.00
N ILE A 360 -15.77 26.52 -1.78
CA ILE A 360 -15.11 26.26 -0.49
C ILE A 360 -13.60 26.06 -0.66
N GLY A 361 -12.84 26.24 0.41
CA GLY A 361 -11.37 26.14 0.43
C GLY A 361 -10.69 27.38 1.00
N GLY A 362 -11.35 28.55 0.92
CA GLY A 362 -10.83 29.83 1.43
C GLY A 362 -10.58 29.90 2.93
N ASN A 363 -11.08 28.97 3.76
CA ASN A 363 -10.72 28.89 5.18
C ASN A 363 -9.43 28.08 5.43
N GLY A 364 -8.86 27.44 4.40
CA GLY A 364 -7.60 26.71 4.44
C GLY A 364 -7.64 25.34 5.12
N TRP A 365 -8.83 24.84 5.47
CA TRP A 365 -9.00 23.54 6.12
C TRP A 365 -9.31 22.42 5.13
N ALA A 366 -9.96 22.72 4.01
CA ALA A 366 -10.26 21.71 3.00
C ALA A 366 -8.99 21.20 2.31
N LYS A 367 -8.89 19.87 2.18
CA LYS A 367 -7.72 19.15 1.66
C LYS A 367 -8.13 18.03 0.72
N LYS A 368 -7.33 17.83 -0.32
CA LYS A 368 -7.37 16.66 -1.19
C LYS A 368 -6.68 15.46 -0.51
N ALA A 369 -6.82 14.26 -1.06
CA ALA A 369 -6.30 13.03 -0.46
C ALA A 369 -4.79 13.06 -0.15
N ASP A 370 -4.01 13.69 -1.04
CA ASP A 370 -2.56 13.91 -0.90
C ASP A 370 -2.18 14.98 0.15
N GLY A 371 -3.16 15.65 0.78
CA GLY A 371 -2.94 16.72 1.74
C GLY A 371 -2.69 18.10 1.13
N THR A 372 -2.78 18.26 -0.19
CA THR A 372 -2.74 19.58 -0.85
C THR A 372 -3.99 20.40 -0.50
N ALA A 373 -3.85 21.72 -0.54
CA ALA A 373 -4.96 22.61 -0.26
C ALA A 373 -5.97 22.65 -1.43
N PHE A 374 -7.23 22.92 -1.11
CA PHE A 374 -8.22 23.21 -2.15
C PHE A 374 -7.83 24.46 -2.94
N GLY A 375 -8.02 24.43 -4.25
CA GLY A 375 -7.71 25.54 -5.16
C GLY A 375 -6.22 25.92 -5.24
N GLU A 376 -5.31 25.09 -4.72
CA GLU A 376 -3.87 25.31 -4.79
C GLU A 376 -3.39 25.33 -6.26
N ASN A 377 -2.80 26.44 -6.70
CA ASN A 377 -2.18 26.52 -8.02
C ASN A 377 -0.88 25.67 -8.02
N PRO A 378 -0.80 24.58 -8.80
CA PRO A 378 0.34 23.68 -8.75
C PRO A 378 1.61 24.28 -9.36
N HIS A 379 1.49 25.35 -10.15
CA HIS A 379 2.60 26.10 -10.75
C HIS A 379 3.09 27.28 -9.90
N ASP A 380 2.46 27.55 -8.76
CA ASP A 380 2.89 28.61 -7.82
C ASP A 380 3.87 28.04 -6.78
N GLU A 381 4.95 28.80 -6.51
CA GLU A 381 5.87 28.49 -5.41
C GLU A 381 5.16 28.55 -4.05
N SER A 382 4.09 29.36 -3.94
CA SER A 382 3.27 29.53 -2.76
C SER A 382 2.01 28.64 -2.79
N ALA A 383 1.99 27.62 -1.93
CA ALA A 383 0.87 26.69 -1.75
C ALA A 383 -0.31 27.32 -0.98
N ASN A 384 -0.96 28.32 -1.59
CA ASN A 384 -2.11 29.02 -1.02
C ASN A 384 -3.43 28.34 -1.40
N SER A 385 -4.29 28.12 -0.40
CA SER A 385 -5.65 27.64 -0.60
C SER A 385 -6.51 28.67 -1.33
N GLN A 386 -7.36 28.22 -2.25
CA GLN A 386 -8.36 29.05 -2.94
C GLN A 386 -9.73 28.37 -2.92
N ASP A 387 -10.77 29.17 -3.13
CA ASP A 387 -12.15 28.72 -3.22
C ASP A 387 -12.39 27.96 -4.54
N CYS A 388 -12.83 26.70 -4.44
CA CYS A 388 -13.16 25.82 -5.56
C CYS A 388 -14.56 25.18 -5.39
N HIS A 389 -15.09 24.55 -6.43
CA HIS A 389 -16.48 24.04 -6.46
C HIS A 389 -16.58 22.51 -6.51
N ASP A 390 -15.45 21.82 -6.63
CA ASP A 390 -15.36 20.49 -7.25
C ASP A 390 -14.28 19.58 -6.63
N GLU A 391 -13.39 20.11 -5.79
CA GLU A 391 -12.27 19.35 -5.20
C GLU A 391 -12.66 18.47 -3.99
N VAL A 392 -13.94 18.45 -3.58
CA VAL A 392 -14.42 17.54 -2.52
C VAL A 392 -14.19 16.08 -2.94
N TYR A 393 -13.57 15.31 -2.04
CA TYR A 393 -13.06 13.95 -2.27
C TYR A 393 -11.96 13.80 -3.33
N GLN A 394 -11.53 14.88 -4.00
CA GLN A 394 -10.52 14.72 -5.06
C GLN A 394 -9.18 14.28 -4.50
N THR A 395 -8.48 13.48 -5.30
CA THR A 395 -7.29 12.75 -4.86
C THR A 395 -6.04 13.64 -4.80
N GLY A 396 -6.06 14.77 -5.51
CA GLY A 396 -4.87 15.60 -5.68
C GLY A 396 -3.87 14.93 -6.62
N ARG A 397 -2.59 15.00 -6.28
CA ARG A 397 -1.52 14.36 -7.04
C ARG A 397 -1.53 12.85 -6.81
N GLN A 398 -1.65 12.09 -7.88
CA GLN A 398 -1.45 10.65 -7.85
C GLN A 398 0.05 10.33 -7.87
N PRO A 399 0.51 9.27 -7.15
CA PRO A 399 1.93 8.92 -7.16
C PRO A 399 2.36 8.23 -8.47
N PHE A 400 1.41 7.83 -9.32
CA PHE A 400 1.64 6.90 -10.42
C PHE A 400 0.96 7.24 -11.76
N ILE A 401 0.28 8.38 -11.87
CA ILE A 401 -0.26 8.90 -13.14
C ILE A 401 -0.43 10.41 -13.05
N LYS A 402 -0.46 11.09 -14.20
CA LYS A 402 -0.62 12.54 -14.29
C LYS A 402 -1.91 13.05 -13.61
N SER A 403 -3.01 12.31 -13.74
CA SER A 403 -4.28 12.60 -13.06
C SER A 403 -5.18 11.35 -13.02
N HIS A 404 -5.94 11.19 -11.93
CA HIS A 404 -7.16 10.37 -11.89
C HIS A 404 -8.12 11.02 -10.89
N PRO A 405 -9.26 11.59 -11.34
CA PRO A 405 -10.27 12.11 -10.43
C PRO A 405 -10.82 10.98 -9.56
N VAL A 406 -11.35 11.27 -8.38
CA VAL A 406 -11.76 10.24 -7.41
C VAL A 406 -12.71 9.19 -8.01
N ARG A 407 -12.52 7.90 -7.71
CA ARG A 407 -13.41 6.83 -8.19
C ARG A 407 -14.73 6.87 -7.43
N LEU A 408 -15.85 6.54 -8.10
CA LEU A 408 -17.17 6.46 -7.46
C LEU A 408 -17.16 5.65 -6.16
N VAL A 409 -16.48 4.50 -6.16
CA VAL A 409 -16.42 3.60 -5.00
C VAL A 409 -15.83 4.25 -3.75
N GLN A 410 -14.84 5.14 -3.89
CA GLN A 410 -14.18 5.83 -2.76
C GLN A 410 -15.13 6.85 -2.13
N VAL A 411 -15.86 7.59 -2.98
CA VAL A 411 -16.91 8.53 -2.55
C VAL A 411 -18.01 7.77 -1.81
N LEU A 412 -18.51 6.66 -2.38
CA LEU A 412 -19.53 5.82 -1.74
C LEU A 412 -19.05 5.23 -0.40
N ARG A 413 -17.78 4.79 -0.29
CA ARG A 413 -17.17 4.32 0.98
C ARG A 413 -17.20 5.41 2.06
N SER A 414 -16.82 6.64 1.72
CA SER A 414 -16.93 7.78 2.65
C SER A 414 -18.37 7.98 3.10
N TRP A 415 -19.33 7.92 2.17
CA TRP A 415 -20.75 8.13 2.45
C TRP A 415 -21.34 7.04 3.36
N VAL A 416 -20.94 5.77 3.19
CA VAL A 416 -21.27 4.68 4.13
C VAL A 416 -20.83 5.06 5.54
N GLY A 417 -19.56 5.44 5.72
CA GLY A 417 -19.02 5.84 7.02
C GLY A 417 -19.71 7.07 7.62
N MET A 418 -20.12 8.05 6.81
CA MET A 418 -20.89 9.22 7.29
C MET A 418 -22.26 8.79 7.87
N VAL A 419 -22.97 7.90 7.18
CA VAL A 419 -24.27 7.39 7.64
C VAL A 419 -24.11 6.49 8.85
N GLU A 420 -23.08 5.66 8.88
CA GLU A 420 -22.85 4.70 9.95
C GLU A 420 -22.55 5.36 11.29
N ARG A 421 -21.64 6.35 11.29
CA ARG A 421 -21.32 7.19 12.46
C ARG A 421 -22.43 8.17 12.86
N GLY A 422 -23.47 8.32 12.03
CA GLY A 422 -24.54 9.30 12.24
C GLY A 422 -24.11 10.75 12.00
N ASP A 423 -23.07 10.98 11.18
CA ASP A 423 -22.66 12.32 10.74
C ASP A 423 -23.75 12.99 9.90
N TRP A 424 -24.52 12.19 9.14
CA TRP A 424 -25.68 12.62 8.36
C TRP A 424 -27.00 12.14 8.98
N LYS A 425 -27.99 13.03 9.01
CA LYS A 425 -29.34 12.78 9.52
C LYS A 425 -30.18 12.05 8.49
N VAL A 426 -30.68 10.87 8.86
CA VAL A 426 -31.65 10.11 8.05
C VAL A 426 -33.07 10.55 8.42
N GLY A 427 -33.89 10.85 7.41
CA GLY A 427 -35.30 11.19 7.52
C GLY A 427 -36.19 10.25 6.71
N ALA A 428 -37.45 10.63 6.51
CA ALA A 428 -38.45 9.79 5.83
C ALA A 428 -38.18 9.52 4.35
N GLU A 429 -37.32 10.31 3.69
CA GLU A 429 -36.97 10.19 2.27
C GLU A 429 -35.48 9.83 2.02
N GLY A 430 -34.77 9.31 3.03
CA GLY A 430 -33.32 9.06 2.98
C GLY A 430 -32.53 10.15 3.72
N ILE A 431 -31.40 10.61 3.18
CA ILE A 431 -30.61 11.68 3.82
C ILE A 431 -31.38 13.01 3.83
N SER A 432 -31.54 13.59 5.02
CA SER A 432 -32.34 14.81 5.25
C SER A 432 -31.52 16.10 5.36
N ASP A 433 -30.20 16.01 5.46
CA ASP A 433 -29.32 17.19 5.39
C ASP A 433 -29.30 17.75 3.97
N GLY A 434 -29.18 19.08 3.86
CA GLY A 434 -29.13 19.79 2.58
C GLY A 434 -27.71 20.00 2.05
N MET A 435 -27.60 20.61 0.87
CA MET A 435 -26.30 20.93 0.25
C MET A 435 -25.37 21.79 1.11
N ASP A 436 -25.83 22.49 2.15
CA ASP A 436 -24.96 23.26 3.06
C ASP A 436 -24.05 22.38 3.92
N GLU A 437 -24.35 21.08 4.05
CA GLU A 437 -23.56 20.12 4.84
C GLU A 437 -22.12 19.99 4.31
N TRP A 438 -21.92 20.07 2.99
CA TRP A 438 -20.61 20.01 2.35
C TRP A 438 -19.67 21.16 2.76
N LYS A 439 -20.16 22.27 3.33
CA LYS A 439 -19.32 23.34 3.90
C LYS A 439 -18.43 22.86 5.04
N LYS A 440 -18.80 21.77 5.73
CA LYS A 440 -17.98 21.19 6.80
C LYS A 440 -16.64 20.66 6.30
N ALA A 441 -16.49 20.39 5.00
CA ALA A 441 -15.22 20.03 4.38
C ALA A 441 -14.13 21.11 4.54
N ASP A 442 -14.51 22.39 4.70
CA ASP A 442 -13.57 23.49 4.95
C ASP A 442 -13.63 23.99 6.40
N THR A 443 -13.72 23.06 7.35
CA THR A 443 -13.72 23.36 8.79
C THR A 443 -12.72 22.50 9.57
N ARG A 444 -12.09 23.10 10.60
CA ARG A 444 -11.05 22.48 11.43
C ARG A 444 -11.37 21.09 11.97
N GLY A 445 -12.63 20.81 12.31
CA GLY A 445 -13.07 19.52 12.84
C GLY A 445 -13.92 18.68 11.89
N GLY A 446 -14.11 19.14 10.64
CA GLY A 446 -14.92 18.45 9.64
C GLY A 446 -14.13 17.92 8.44
N TRP A 447 -13.06 18.61 8.04
CA TRP A 447 -12.36 18.39 6.77
C TRP A 447 -11.91 16.94 6.53
N GLU A 448 -11.38 16.26 7.55
CA GLU A 448 -10.85 14.89 7.46
C GLU A 448 -11.90 13.90 6.97
N LYS A 449 -13.18 14.11 7.31
CA LYS A 449 -14.29 13.22 6.90
C LYS A 449 -14.60 13.31 5.40
N TYR A 450 -14.22 14.42 4.76
CA TYR A 450 -14.43 14.71 3.34
C TYR A 450 -13.16 14.49 2.50
N SER A 451 -12.09 14.00 3.13
CA SER A 451 -10.94 13.41 2.45
C SER A 451 -11.18 11.90 2.29
N VAL A 452 -10.82 11.33 1.15
CA VAL A 452 -10.73 9.87 0.94
C VAL A 452 -9.27 9.51 0.66
N ALA A 453 -8.86 8.28 0.94
CA ALA A 453 -7.51 7.84 0.59
C ALA A 453 -7.36 7.70 -0.94
N ALA A 454 -6.16 7.98 -1.46
CA ALA A 454 -5.83 7.76 -2.87
C ALA A 454 -5.53 6.27 -3.15
N GLU A 455 -6.55 5.41 -2.98
CA GLU A 455 -6.50 3.94 -3.10
C GLU A 455 -6.14 3.42 -4.52
N TRP A 456 -5.76 4.28 -5.47
CA TRP A 456 -5.66 3.88 -6.88
C TRP A 456 -4.57 2.84 -7.13
N LEU A 457 -3.48 2.87 -6.35
CA LEU A 457 -2.46 1.83 -6.40
C LEU A 457 -2.60 0.72 -5.36
N ASP A 458 -3.60 0.73 -4.48
CA ASP A 458 -3.77 -0.38 -3.53
C ASP A 458 -4.20 -1.68 -4.22
N LEU A 459 -4.94 -1.61 -5.34
CA LEU A 459 -5.18 -2.76 -6.24
C LEU A 459 -3.91 -3.45 -6.77
N VAL A 460 -2.78 -2.75 -6.66
CA VAL A 460 -1.49 -3.08 -7.25
C VAL A 460 -0.38 -3.16 -6.18
N ILE A 461 -0.64 -2.70 -4.96
CA ILE A 461 0.19 -2.91 -3.77
C ILE A 461 -0.35 -4.10 -2.94
N HIS A 462 -1.63 -4.49 -3.08
CA HIS A 462 -2.20 -5.69 -2.44
C HIS A 462 -1.80 -7.01 -3.12
N SER A 463 -1.27 -6.96 -4.35
CA SER A 463 -0.63 -8.08 -5.03
C SER A 463 0.61 -8.61 -4.28
N PHE A 464 1.27 -7.77 -3.48
CA PHE A 464 2.49 -8.12 -2.74
C PHE A 464 2.29 -9.24 -1.71
N ASN A 465 1.04 -9.63 -1.38
CA ASN A 465 0.76 -10.60 -0.31
C ASN A 465 -0.32 -11.67 -0.58
N THR A 466 -0.97 -11.67 -1.76
CA THR A 466 -2.05 -12.63 -2.09
C THR A 466 -1.78 -13.48 -3.33
N SER A 467 -2.02 -14.78 -3.19
CA SER A 467 -1.84 -15.80 -4.22
C SER A 467 -3.06 -15.94 -5.13
N ILE A 468 -2.85 -15.93 -6.45
CA ILE A 468 -3.88 -16.07 -7.48
C ILE A 468 -4.48 -17.50 -7.49
N PRO A 469 -5.81 -17.69 -7.72
CA PRO A 469 -6.41 -19.00 -7.85
C PRO A 469 -5.87 -19.81 -9.05
N THR A 470 -5.42 -21.04 -8.80
CA THR A 470 -4.98 -21.98 -9.84
C THR A 470 -6.15 -22.65 -10.57
N SER A 471 -6.61 -22.05 -11.67
CA SER A 471 -7.50 -22.74 -12.63
C SER A 471 -7.36 -22.23 -14.08
N ILE A 472 -6.18 -22.42 -14.68
CA ILE A 472 -6.04 -22.46 -16.15
C ILE A 472 -6.09 -23.93 -16.59
N PRO A 473 -6.99 -24.34 -17.52
CA PRO A 473 -7.05 -25.73 -17.97
C PRO A 473 -5.78 -26.15 -18.73
N GLN A 474 -4.96 -27.01 -18.13
CA GLN A 474 -3.79 -27.59 -18.81
C GLN A 474 -4.20 -28.68 -19.82
N ALA A 475 -3.91 -28.43 -21.10
CA ALA A 475 -3.73 -29.52 -22.06
C ALA A 475 -2.35 -30.18 -21.82
N ARG A 476 -2.32 -31.51 -21.78
CA ARG A 476 -1.12 -32.30 -21.44
C ARG A 476 -0.01 -32.18 -22.48
N LEU A 477 1.24 -32.23 -22.01
CA LEU A 477 2.32 -33.01 -22.61
C LEU A 477 3.22 -33.56 -21.48
N ASP A 478 3.80 -34.74 -21.71
CA ASP A 478 4.33 -35.65 -20.66
C ASP A 478 5.81 -36.02 -20.94
N HIS A 479 6.44 -36.62 -19.93
CA HIS A 479 7.64 -37.46 -19.94
C HIS A 479 9.05 -36.86 -19.69
N ARG A 480 9.43 -37.01 -18.41
CA ARG A 480 10.50 -37.90 -17.88
C ARG A 480 11.99 -37.59 -18.10
N GLN A 481 12.74 -37.96 -17.04
CA GLN A 481 14.20 -38.16 -16.91
C GLN A 481 15.03 -36.86 -16.89
N LEU A 482 16.12 -36.76 -16.08
CA LEU A 482 16.86 -37.80 -15.35
C LEU A 482 17.30 -37.34 -13.94
N HIS A 483 17.50 -38.33 -13.07
CA HIS A 483 17.92 -38.22 -11.65
C HIS A 483 19.46 -38.38 -11.53
N TYR A 484 19.97 -38.48 -10.29
CA TYR A 484 21.32 -38.98 -9.88
C TYR A 484 22.53 -38.01 -9.97
N GLU A 485 23.48 -37.98 -9.00
CA GLU A 485 23.44 -38.39 -7.58
C GLU A 485 24.73 -37.97 -6.81
N LEU A 486 24.68 -38.16 -5.47
CA LEU A 486 25.78 -38.50 -4.55
C LEU A 486 26.74 -37.44 -3.99
N HIS A 487 26.58 -37.25 -2.67
CA HIS A 487 27.62 -36.93 -1.70
C HIS A 487 28.86 -37.85 -1.79
N THR A 488 29.99 -37.43 -1.21
CA THR A 488 30.56 -38.17 -0.05
C THR A 488 31.60 -37.38 0.76
N ARG A 489 31.33 -37.28 2.07
CA ARG A 489 32.27 -37.48 3.21
C ARG A 489 33.52 -36.58 3.40
N SER A 490 33.41 -35.71 4.41
CA SER A 490 34.01 -35.92 5.76
C SER A 490 35.53 -36.11 5.90
N THR A 491 36.20 -35.23 6.67
CA THR A 491 36.57 -35.51 8.09
C THR A 491 37.45 -34.40 8.75
N ARG A 492 37.15 -34.09 10.03
CA ARG A 492 38.05 -33.73 11.17
C ARG A 492 39.06 -32.55 11.01
N SER A 493 38.96 -31.40 11.71
CA SER A 493 39.01 -31.17 13.19
C SER A 493 40.39 -31.45 13.85
N PRO A 494 40.84 -30.73 14.90
CA PRO A 494 41.02 -29.26 15.03
C PRO A 494 42.36 -28.89 15.76
N THR A 495 42.64 -27.59 16.05
CA THR A 495 42.93 -27.05 17.43
C THR A 495 43.53 -25.62 17.48
N ALA A 496 43.10 -24.88 18.52
CA ALA A 496 43.82 -23.87 19.32
C ALA A 496 44.22 -22.46 18.78
N SER A 497 43.36 -21.49 19.15
CA SER A 497 43.69 -20.25 19.92
C SER A 497 44.60 -19.14 19.33
N THR A 498 44.00 -17.98 19.00
CA THR A 498 44.10 -16.73 19.82
C THR A 498 43.16 -15.62 19.26
N ARG A 499 42.59 -14.79 20.15
CA ARG A 499 41.79 -13.56 19.88
C ARG A 499 42.74 -12.35 19.65
N PRO A 500 42.31 -11.13 19.16
CA PRO A 500 40.98 -10.50 19.36
C PRO A 500 40.40 -9.60 18.22
N LEU A 501 39.17 -9.06 18.44
CA LEU A 501 38.53 -7.83 17.87
C LEU A 501 38.41 -7.71 16.32
N HIS A 502 37.22 -7.66 15.69
CA HIS A 502 36.13 -6.68 15.88
C HIS A 502 34.81 -7.09 15.14
N HIS A 503 33.71 -6.45 15.55
CA HIS A 503 32.44 -6.16 14.83
C HIS A 503 31.95 -6.99 13.60
N ALA A 504 30.89 -7.76 13.87
CA ALA A 504 29.51 -7.52 13.38
C ALA A 504 29.01 -7.98 11.98
N ARG A 505 27.69 -8.26 11.98
CA ARG A 505 26.67 -8.29 10.90
C ARG A 505 26.42 -9.58 10.08
N ARG A 506 25.24 -10.17 10.40
CA ARG A 506 24.08 -10.49 9.53
C ARG A 506 24.21 -11.54 8.40
N ASN A 507 23.50 -12.66 8.62
CA ASN A 507 22.56 -13.38 7.72
C ASN A 507 22.87 -13.74 6.25
N PRO A 508 22.66 -15.04 5.90
CA PRO A 508 21.87 -15.48 4.76
C PRO A 508 20.37 -15.66 5.14
N SER A 509 19.49 -16.26 4.33
CA SER A 509 19.05 -15.87 2.98
C SER A 509 17.78 -16.65 2.59
N VAL A 510 16.80 -16.00 1.93
CA VAL A 510 15.56 -16.60 1.35
C VAL A 510 14.52 -17.09 2.38
N ASN A 511 13.20 -17.03 2.08
CA ASN A 511 12.22 -18.13 2.27
C ASN A 511 10.73 -17.79 1.97
N PRO A 512 9.83 -18.79 1.81
CA PRO A 512 8.43 -18.65 1.36
C PRO A 512 7.46 -18.10 2.44
N LYS A 513 6.17 -17.96 2.08
CA LYS A 513 5.08 -17.82 3.06
C LYS A 513 5.06 -19.09 3.92
N MET A 514 5.53 -18.99 5.17
CA MET A 514 5.70 -20.13 6.06
C MET A 514 4.35 -20.70 6.49
N ALA A 515 4.32 -22.00 6.82
CA ALA A 515 3.12 -22.61 7.40
C ALA A 515 2.83 -22.03 8.79
N ASP A 516 1.54 -21.97 9.15
CA ASP A 516 1.08 -21.55 10.47
C ASP A 516 1.72 -22.37 11.58
N LEU A 517 2.28 -21.68 12.57
CA LEU A 517 3.08 -22.29 13.63
C LEU A 517 2.23 -22.50 14.88
N GLN A 518 1.85 -23.75 15.15
CA GLN A 518 1.04 -24.17 16.30
C GLN A 518 1.82 -24.09 17.61
N LEU A 519 1.16 -23.83 18.75
CA LEU A 519 1.76 -23.83 20.10
C LEU A 519 2.93 -24.77 20.23
N ASP A 520 2.67 -26.04 19.97
CA ASP A 520 3.46 -27.16 20.45
C ASP A 520 4.77 -27.31 19.68
N GLN A 521 4.82 -26.87 18.42
CA GLN A 521 5.93 -26.98 17.45
C GLN A 521 7.20 -26.19 17.80
N ILE A 522 7.38 -25.86 19.07
CA ILE A 522 8.09 -24.66 19.40
C ILE A 522 8.73 -24.75 20.83
N PRO A 523 9.98 -24.31 21.11
CA PRO A 523 10.56 -24.44 22.48
C PRO A 523 10.19 -23.43 23.59
N THR A 524 10.06 -23.96 24.81
CA THR A 524 10.30 -23.18 26.06
C THR A 524 11.76 -22.76 26.16
N LEU A 525 12.03 -21.75 26.98
CA LEU A 525 13.40 -21.42 27.42
C LEU A 525 14.06 -22.63 28.10
N SER A 526 13.31 -23.42 28.89
CA SER A 526 13.79 -24.66 29.50
C SER A 526 14.24 -25.70 28.47
N LEU A 527 13.48 -25.89 27.38
CA LEU A 527 13.85 -26.83 26.31
C LEU A 527 15.05 -26.31 25.54
N LEU A 528 15.13 -24.99 25.26
CA LEU A 528 16.32 -24.39 24.66
C LEU A 528 17.56 -24.50 25.58
N TYR A 529 17.41 -24.44 26.90
CA TYR A 529 18.50 -24.70 27.85
C TYR A 529 18.91 -26.18 27.88
N LYS A 530 17.95 -27.11 27.94
CA LYS A 530 18.19 -28.56 27.90
C LYS A 530 18.88 -29.00 26.60
N LEU A 531 18.48 -28.42 25.47
CA LEU A 531 19.12 -28.60 24.17
C LEU A 531 20.40 -27.75 23.98
N SER A 532 20.82 -26.98 25.00
CA SER A 532 21.99 -26.09 24.98
C SER A 532 22.02 -25.08 23.81
N ARG A 533 20.85 -24.67 23.32
CA ARG A 533 20.68 -23.69 22.22
C ARG A 533 20.86 -22.23 22.67
N ILE A 534 20.82 -21.95 23.99
CA ILE A 534 21.06 -20.60 24.57
C ILE A 534 22.46 -20.52 25.19
N PRO A 535 23.29 -19.52 24.86
CA PRO A 535 24.61 -19.35 25.45
C PRO A 535 24.50 -18.91 26.93
N LEU A 536 25.12 -19.70 27.81
CA LEU A 536 25.32 -19.34 29.21
C LEU A 536 26.67 -18.62 29.34
N ASP A 537 26.62 -17.32 29.54
CA ASP A 537 27.80 -16.46 29.65
C ASP A 537 28.27 -16.41 31.11
N ALA A 538 29.36 -17.11 31.43
CA ALA A 538 29.85 -17.29 32.80
C ALA A 538 30.26 -15.99 33.50
N ASP A 539 30.59 -14.95 32.74
CA ASP A 539 30.98 -13.63 33.25
C ASP A 539 29.76 -12.72 33.56
N HIS A 540 28.55 -13.15 33.19
CA HIS A 540 27.32 -12.42 33.44
C HIS A 540 26.51 -13.05 34.57
N LEU A 541 26.82 -12.60 35.79
CA LEU A 541 26.01 -12.87 36.99
C LEU A 541 24.52 -12.60 36.69
N PRO A 542 23.62 -13.58 36.94
CA PRO A 542 22.20 -13.39 36.72
C PRO A 542 21.69 -12.27 37.64
N SER A 543 20.86 -11.39 37.09
CA SER A 543 20.28 -10.26 37.82
C SER A 543 19.03 -10.67 38.63
N HIS A 544 18.53 -11.89 38.41
CA HIS A 544 17.38 -12.48 39.10
C HIS A 544 17.63 -13.98 39.36
N GLU A 545 16.93 -14.57 40.33
CA GLU A 545 17.02 -16.01 40.62
C GLU A 545 16.42 -16.89 39.51
N SER A 546 16.93 -18.12 39.38
CA SER A 546 16.48 -19.13 38.42
C SER A 546 15.14 -19.74 38.82
N ASN A 547 14.21 -19.87 37.86
CA ASN A 547 12.88 -20.40 38.11
C ASN A 547 12.42 -21.25 36.90
N ALA A 548 12.28 -22.57 37.10
CA ALA A 548 11.90 -23.50 36.03
C ALA A 548 10.53 -23.15 35.42
N THR A 549 9.54 -22.87 36.27
CA THR A 549 8.19 -22.46 35.84
C THR A 549 8.19 -21.19 35.00
N PHE A 550 9.09 -20.25 35.26
CA PHE A 550 9.24 -19.06 34.41
C PHE A 550 9.95 -19.39 33.10
N ASN A 551 10.98 -20.23 33.12
CA ASN A 551 11.66 -20.71 31.90
C ASN A 551 10.70 -21.53 31.00
N ASP A 552 9.70 -22.21 31.58
CA ASP A 552 8.61 -22.88 30.86
C ASP A 552 7.51 -21.92 30.36
N LYS A 553 7.47 -20.69 30.88
CA LYS A 553 6.56 -19.61 30.44
C LYS A 553 7.23 -18.63 29.45
N ILE A 554 8.54 -18.65 29.26
CA ILE A 554 9.24 -17.80 28.28
C ILE A 554 9.64 -18.59 27.04
N SER A 555 9.59 -17.92 25.88
CA SER A 555 9.85 -18.49 24.57
C SER A 555 10.40 -17.39 23.64
N ILE A 556 11.39 -17.70 22.79
CA ILE A 556 12.03 -16.73 21.88
C ILE A 556 12.06 -17.32 20.47
N ILE A 557 11.57 -16.60 19.47
CA ILE A 557 11.55 -17.06 18.08
C ILE A 557 12.04 -15.97 17.14
N LYS A 558 12.50 -16.40 15.96
CA LYS A 558 12.45 -15.60 14.75
C LYS A 558 11.40 -16.16 13.78
N ALA A 559 10.37 -15.39 13.48
CA ALA A 559 9.27 -15.77 12.59
C ALA A 559 8.56 -14.53 12.04
N ASP A 560 7.64 -14.72 11.10
CA ASP A 560 6.57 -13.75 10.91
C ASP A 560 5.61 -13.85 12.11
N ILE A 561 5.29 -12.73 12.75
CA ILE A 561 4.40 -12.74 13.91
C ILE A 561 2.96 -13.07 13.49
N THR A 562 2.59 -12.80 12.23
CA THR A 562 1.25 -13.03 11.70
C THR A 562 0.97 -14.49 11.32
N SER A 563 1.97 -15.37 11.33
CA SER A 563 1.79 -16.82 11.12
C SER A 563 1.83 -17.60 12.44
N LEU A 564 1.92 -16.91 13.58
CA LEU A 564 1.92 -17.55 14.89
C LEU A 564 0.48 -17.83 15.28
N VAL A 565 0.15 -19.11 15.43
CA VAL A 565 -1.14 -19.52 15.97
C VAL A 565 -1.09 -19.20 17.47
N ILE A 566 -1.39 -17.96 17.95
CA ILE A 566 -1.19 -17.53 19.37
C ILE A 566 -2.27 -16.69 20.11
N ASP A 567 -2.43 -16.78 21.46
CA ASP A 567 -3.68 -16.26 22.09
C ASP A 567 -3.77 -14.72 22.05
N GLY A 568 -2.66 -14.04 21.75
CA GLY A 568 -2.69 -12.69 21.24
C GLY A 568 -1.34 -12.32 20.65
N ILE A 569 -1.33 -11.63 19.51
CA ILE A 569 -0.12 -10.93 19.06
C ILE A 569 -0.20 -9.48 19.49
N VAL A 570 0.95 -8.89 19.76
CA VAL A 570 1.06 -7.45 20.01
C VAL A 570 1.44 -6.76 18.71
N ASN A 571 0.68 -5.75 18.33
CA ASN A 571 1.03 -4.85 17.25
C ASN A 571 1.89 -3.69 17.77
N ALA A 572 2.92 -3.31 17.02
CA ALA A 572 3.73 -2.12 17.27
C ALA A 572 3.13 -0.95 16.46
N ALA A 573 1.96 -0.50 16.90
CA ALA A 573 1.09 0.43 16.20
C ALA A 573 1.56 1.90 16.30
N ASN A 574 0.90 2.77 15.53
CA ASN A 574 0.99 4.23 15.66
C ASN A 574 -0.21 4.82 16.45
N GLU A 575 -0.14 6.11 16.81
CA GLU A 575 -1.12 6.82 17.66
C GLU A 575 -2.56 6.81 17.11
N ALA A 576 -2.76 6.74 15.79
CA ALA A 576 -4.09 6.64 15.19
C ALA A 576 -4.76 5.27 15.42
N LEU A 577 -3.99 4.23 15.76
CA LEU A 577 -4.36 2.81 15.72
C LEU A 577 -4.87 2.28 14.38
N LEU A 578 -5.00 3.12 13.35
CA LEU A 578 -5.51 2.67 12.07
C LEU A 578 -4.50 1.80 11.29
N GLY A 579 -3.23 1.74 11.75
CA GLY A 579 -2.15 0.83 11.33
C GLY A 579 -0.99 1.44 10.48
N GLY A 580 -0.60 0.81 9.36
CA GLY A 580 0.27 1.41 8.33
C GLY A 580 1.43 0.56 7.79
N GLY A 581 2.67 0.86 8.21
CA GLY A 581 3.91 0.31 7.60
C GLY A 581 4.62 -0.74 8.48
N GLY A 582 5.52 -1.53 7.89
CA GLY A 582 6.32 -2.51 8.65
C GLY A 582 5.48 -3.66 9.23
N VAL A 583 5.70 -3.99 10.51
CA VAL A 583 4.92 -5.05 11.20
C VAL A 583 3.46 -4.65 11.42
N ASP A 584 3.20 -3.35 11.55
CA ASP A 584 1.87 -2.76 11.71
C ASP A 584 0.99 -3.14 10.51
N GLY A 585 1.40 -2.67 9.32
CA GLY A 585 0.79 -3.09 8.07
C GLY A 585 0.88 -4.58 7.76
N ALA A 586 1.89 -5.31 8.27
CA ALA A 586 1.98 -6.76 8.06
C ALA A 586 0.89 -7.50 8.83
N ILE A 587 0.72 -7.18 10.12
CA ILE A 587 -0.41 -7.61 10.95
C ILE A 587 -1.66 -7.25 10.20
N HIS A 588 -1.96 -5.97 10.04
CA HIS A 588 -3.18 -5.50 9.42
C HIS A 588 -3.49 -6.13 8.03
N ARG A 589 -2.52 -6.31 7.13
CA ARG A 589 -2.73 -7.03 5.84
C ARG A 589 -2.94 -8.54 5.97
N ALA A 590 -2.10 -9.23 6.75
CA ALA A 590 -2.22 -10.68 6.96
C ALA A 590 -3.51 -11.03 7.71
N ALA A 591 -4.06 -10.01 8.32
CA ALA A 591 -5.26 -10.02 9.05
C ALA A 591 -6.45 -9.79 8.08
N GLY A 592 -6.72 -8.62 7.48
CA GLY A 592 -7.96 -8.42 6.67
C GLY A 592 -8.52 -6.98 6.68
N PRO A 593 -9.87 -6.76 6.67
CA PRO A 593 -10.56 -5.46 6.81
C PRO A 593 -11.14 -5.09 8.22
N ASP A 594 -11.67 -6.02 9.02
CA ASP A 594 -12.52 -5.76 10.21
C ASP A 594 -11.89 -5.06 11.45
N LEU A 595 -10.58 -5.14 11.67
CA LEU A 595 -9.89 -4.64 12.88
C LEU A 595 -9.41 -3.19 12.72
N VAL A 596 -9.35 -2.63 11.50
CA VAL A 596 -9.34 -1.16 11.38
C VAL A 596 -10.69 -0.63 11.83
N ASP A 597 -11.78 -1.36 11.57
CA ASP A 597 -13.11 -0.95 12.01
C ASP A 597 -13.25 -1.07 13.53
N GLU A 598 -12.63 -2.06 14.16
CA GLU A 598 -12.50 -2.05 15.63
C GLU A 598 -11.56 -0.95 16.14
N CYS A 599 -10.38 -0.75 15.53
CA CYS A 599 -9.44 0.31 15.90
C CYS A 599 -9.99 1.74 15.70
N ARG A 600 -10.87 1.95 14.70
CA ARG A 600 -11.67 3.18 14.52
C ARG A 600 -12.59 3.42 15.71
N GLY A 601 -13.11 2.36 16.33
CA GLY A 601 -13.91 2.41 17.56
C GLY A 601 -13.10 2.61 18.85
N LEU A 602 -11.76 2.65 18.78
CA LEU A 602 -10.89 2.81 19.95
C LEU A 602 -10.45 4.26 20.22
N ASP A 603 -10.76 5.23 19.35
CA ASP A 603 -10.31 6.64 19.47
C ASP A 603 -8.77 6.79 19.60
N GLY A 604 -8.01 6.05 18.79
CA GLY A 604 -6.54 6.07 18.79
C GLY A 604 -5.90 5.52 20.08
N CYS A 605 -4.60 5.75 20.30
CA CYS A 605 -3.91 5.33 21.53
C CYS A 605 -2.65 6.18 21.79
N ASP A 606 -2.47 6.59 23.06
CA ASP A 606 -1.32 7.39 23.48
C ASP A 606 -0.02 6.56 23.50
N ALA A 607 1.09 7.20 23.11
CA ALA A 607 2.41 6.57 23.15
C ALA A 607 2.75 6.08 24.57
N GLY A 608 3.06 4.79 24.73
CA GLY A 608 3.30 4.12 26.01
C GLY A 608 2.10 3.35 26.56
N ASP A 609 0.91 3.45 25.96
CA ASP A 609 -0.25 2.62 26.32
C ASP A 609 -0.49 1.51 25.28
N ALA A 610 -1.49 0.67 25.53
CA ALA A 610 -1.98 -0.31 24.58
C ALA A 610 -3.49 -0.49 24.68
N LYS A 611 -4.13 -0.85 23.56
CA LYS A 611 -5.54 -1.26 23.49
C LYS A 611 -5.66 -2.63 22.85
N ILE A 612 -6.66 -3.40 23.25
CA ILE A 612 -6.90 -4.76 22.74
C ILE A 612 -8.12 -4.75 21.84
N THR A 613 -8.05 -5.54 20.79
CA THR A 613 -9.10 -5.77 19.81
C THR A 613 -9.32 -7.27 19.67
N ASP A 614 -10.39 -7.66 19.01
CA ASP A 614 -10.55 -9.00 18.51
C ASP A 614 -9.43 -9.44 17.57
N GLY A 615 -9.50 -10.75 17.35
CA GLY A 615 -9.00 -11.38 16.15
C GLY A 615 -9.68 -10.81 14.91
N TYR A 616 -10.67 -11.56 14.30
CA TYR A 616 -11.29 -11.72 12.91
C TYR A 616 -10.91 -12.90 11.87
N ASP A 617 -9.72 -13.01 11.20
CA ASP A 617 -9.12 -14.12 10.37
C ASP A 617 -7.53 -14.41 10.38
N LEU A 618 -6.60 -13.75 11.14
CA LEU A 618 -5.21 -14.25 11.43
C LEU A 618 -5.20 -15.66 12.09
N PRO A 619 -4.03 -16.22 12.44
CA PRO A 619 -3.92 -17.29 13.41
C PRO A 619 -3.91 -16.87 14.90
N SER A 620 -4.13 -15.59 15.32
CA SER A 620 -3.89 -15.12 16.72
C SER A 620 -4.95 -14.23 17.44
N LYS A 621 -5.40 -14.60 18.66
CA LYS A 621 -6.81 -14.50 19.22
C LYS A 621 -7.42 -13.12 19.30
N LYS A 622 -6.50 -12.19 19.48
CA LYS A 622 -6.63 -10.81 19.87
C LYS A 622 -5.39 -10.14 19.31
N VAL A 623 -5.56 -8.93 18.78
CA VAL A 623 -4.40 -8.06 18.56
C VAL A 623 -4.35 -7.06 19.69
N ILE A 624 -3.18 -6.86 20.28
CA ILE A 624 -2.96 -5.84 21.31
C ILE A 624 -2.09 -4.76 20.71
N HIS A 625 -2.68 -3.62 20.39
CA HIS A 625 -2.01 -2.51 19.72
C HIS A 625 -1.32 -1.63 20.75
N ALA A 626 0.00 -1.72 20.80
CA ALA A 626 0.83 -0.97 21.72
C ALA A 626 1.59 0.13 20.96
N VAL A 627 1.33 1.40 21.32
CA VAL A 627 1.92 2.54 20.61
C VAL A 627 3.29 2.85 21.20
N GLY A 628 4.32 2.39 20.51
CA GLY A 628 5.71 2.53 20.96
C GLY A 628 6.23 3.97 20.89
N PRO A 629 7.16 4.38 21.79
CA PRO A 629 7.78 5.69 21.70
C PRO A 629 8.63 5.87 20.44
N ARG A 630 8.37 6.95 19.70
CA ARG A 630 9.30 7.49 18.68
C ARG A 630 10.59 7.93 19.37
N TRP A 631 11.67 7.14 19.25
CA TRP A 631 12.90 7.33 20.04
C TRP A 631 13.57 8.68 19.80
N TYR A 632 13.47 9.23 18.58
CA TYR A 632 14.01 10.54 18.24
C TYR A 632 13.16 11.72 18.73
N ALA A 633 11.92 11.47 19.18
CA ALA A 633 10.96 12.51 19.60
C ALA A 633 10.86 12.67 21.14
N LEU A 634 11.56 11.84 21.91
CA LEU A 634 11.45 11.77 23.37
C LEU A 634 12.83 11.65 24.04
N GLY A 635 12.91 12.07 25.30
CA GLY A 635 14.10 11.86 26.13
C GLY A 635 14.35 10.36 26.39
N PRO A 636 15.62 9.92 26.59
CA PRO A 636 15.93 8.50 26.79
C PRO A 636 15.19 7.83 27.95
N GLU A 637 14.92 8.56 29.04
CA GLU A 637 14.20 8.05 30.22
C GLU A 637 12.69 7.95 29.96
N ASP A 638 12.08 8.96 29.33
CA ASP A 638 10.66 8.95 28.95
C ASP A 638 10.37 7.87 27.90
N ALA A 639 11.26 7.72 26.92
CA ALA A 639 11.19 6.64 25.94
C ALA A 639 11.34 5.27 26.60
N GLN A 640 12.25 5.11 27.57
CA GLN A 640 12.38 3.87 28.33
C GLN A 640 11.11 3.56 29.15
N ALA A 641 10.55 4.56 29.84
CA ALA A 641 9.33 4.43 30.62
C ALA A 641 8.14 4.03 29.73
N LYS A 642 7.95 4.70 28.60
CA LYS A 642 6.88 4.39 27.63
C LYS A 642 7.06 3.02 26.99
N LEU A 643 8.28 2.63 26.59
CA LEU A 643 8.51 1.30 26.02
C LEU A 643 8.19 0.19 27.04
N LYS A 644 8.64 0.33 28.29
CA LYS A 644 8.27 -0.61 29.37
C LYS A 644 6.76 -0.63 29.63
N SER A 645 6.12 0.53 29.59
CA SER A 645 4.67 0.65 29.73
C SER A 645 3.91 -0.11 28.62
N CYS A 646 4.35 -0.05 27.36
CA CYS A 646 3.80 -0.87 26.27
C CYS A 646 3.84 -2.38 26.59
N TYR A 647 4.98 -2.90 27.05
CA TYR A 647 5.11 -4.31 27.43
C TYR A 647 4.20 -4.66 28.62
N ARG A 648 4.16 -3.80 29.65
CA ARG A 648 3.30 -4.02 30.83
C ARG A 648 1.82 -3.98 30.48
N ARG A 649 1.34 -2.96 29.77
CA ARG A 649 -0.07 -2.84 29.36
C ARG A 649 -0.49 -4.00 28.46
N GLY A 650 0.39 -4.47 27.58
CA GLY A 650 0.15 -5.67 26.78
C GLY A 650 -0.05 -6.94 27.62
N LEU A 651 0.79 -7.15 28.65
CA LEU A 651 0.63 -8.27 29.58
C LEU A 651 -0.63 -8.14 30.45
N GLU A 652 -0.95 -6.93 30.91
CA GLU A 652 -2.13 -6.66 31.74
C GLU A 652 -3.43 -6.93 30.97
N LEU A 653 -3.55 -6.46 29.73
CA LEU A 653 -4.68 -6.77 28.85
C LEU A 653 -4.79 -8.27 28.55
N ALA A 654 -3.67 -8.96 28.35
CA ALA A 654 -3.68 -10.40 28.14
C ALA A 654 -4.21 -11.18 29.36
N VAL A 655 -3.85 -10.75 30.58
CA VAL A 655 -4.35 -11.36 31.82
C VAL A 655 -5.83 -11.01 32.07
N GLU A 656 -6.23 -9.76 31.84
CA GLU A 656 -7.61 -9.27 31.96
C GLU A 656 -8.57 -10.05 31.05
N HIS A 657 -8.20 -10.21 29.79
CA HIS A 657 -8.93 -11.01 28.79
C HIS A 657 -8.65 -12.52 28.89
N GLN A 658 -7.97 -12.96 29.96
CA GLN A 658 -7.72 -14.35 30.33
C GLN A 658 -6.99 -15.20 29.28
N LEU A 659 -6.29 -14.55 28.35
CA LEU A 659 -5.43 -15.17 27.35
C LEU A 659 -4.42 -16.07 28.08
N LYS A 660 -4.12 -17.23 27.49
CA LYS A 660 -3.08 -18.12 28.03
C LYS A 660 -1.75 -17.89 27.35
N SER A 661 -1.67 -16.96 26.41
CA SER A 661 -0.44 -16.66 25.69
C SER A 661 -0.42 -15.34 24.95
N ILE A 662 0.80 -14.88 24.65
CA ILE A 662 1.03 -13.60 23.98
C ILE A 662 2.38 -13.60 23.27
N ALA A 663 2.49 -12.98 22.08
CA ALA A 663 3.78 -12.60 21.49
C ALA A 663 3.95 -11.10 21.35
N PHE A 664 5.16 -10.65 21.64
CA PHE A 664 5.61 -9.30 21.38
C PHE A 664 6.59 -9.27 20.20
N PRO A 665 6.44 -8.34 19.25
CA PRO A 665 7.50 -7.97 18.32
C PRO A 665 8.55 -7.11 19.05
N ALA A 666 9.61 -6.74 18.34
CA ALA A 666 10.61 -5.79 18.83
C ALA A 666 10.08 -4.34 18.71
N ILE A 667 9.11 -3.98 19.57
CA ILE A 667 8.36 -2.70 19.56
C ILE A 667 9.32 -1.51 19.50
N SER A 668 8.96 -0.50 18.70
CA SER A 668 9.73 0.72 18.42
C SER A 668 11.08 0.56 17.70
N THR A 669 11.59 -0.66 17.48
CA THR A 669 12.94 -0.85 16.89
C THR A 669 13.00 -0.81 15.36
N GLY A 670 11.85 -0.62 14.71
CA GLY A 670 11.68 -0.39 13.26
C GLY A 670 11.67 1.11 12.91
N VAL A 671 10.58 1.59 12.29
CA VAL A 671 10.40 2.99 11.87
C VAL A 671 10.64 3.99 13.01
N PHE A 672 10.28 3.63 14.26
CA PHE A 672 10.45 4.49 15.45
C PHE A 672 11.87 4.47 16.06
N SER A 673 12.80 3.70 15.50
CA SER A 673 14.26 3.80 15.70
C SER A 673 14.82 3.59 17.14
N TYR A 674 14.11 2.88 18.03
CA TYR A 674 14.61 2.58 19.39
C TYR A 674 15.81 1.61 19.37
N PRO A 675 16.92 1.86 20.11
CA PRO A 675 18.10 1.00 20.11
C PRO A 675 17.84 -0.45 20.58
N ASN A 676 18.06 -1.43 19.69
CA ASN A 676 17.66 -2.84 19.86
C ASN A 676 18.12 -3.50 21.19
N VAL A 677 19.35 -3.26 21.65
CA VAL A 677 19.87 -3.86 22.91
C VAL A 677 19.22 -3.23 24.15
N LYS A 678 18.89 -1.93 24.11
CA LYS A 678 18.14 -1.28 25.20
C LYS A 678 16.71 -1.82 25.21
N ALA A 679 16.03 -1.80 24.06
CA ALA A 679 14.67 -2.33 23.92
C ALA A 679 14.53 -3.78 24.42
N CYS A 680 15.48 -4.66 24.07
CA CYS A 680 15.48 -6.04 24.53
C CYS A 680 15.61 -6.16 26.06
N ASN A 681 16.52 -5.41 26.70
CA ASN A 681 16.65 -5.43 28.15
C ASN A 681 15.47 -4.77 28.86
N ASP A 682 14.90 -3.71 28.28
CA ASP A 682 13.70 -3.04 28.78
C ASP A 682 12.49 -3.99 28.74
N ALA A 683 12.31 -4.72 27.64
CA ALA A 683 11.29 -5.75 27.47
C ALA A 683 11.46 -6.93 28.43
N LEU A 684 12.66 -7.53 28.48
CA LEU A 684 12.97 -8.69 29.32
C LEU A 684 12.82 -8.37 30.82
N SER A 685 13.33 -7.22 31.27
CA SER A 685 13.25 -6.82 32.68
C SER A 685 11.81 -6.53 33.10
N GLU A 686 10.99 -5.91 32.25
CA GLU A 686 9.60 -5.62 32.60
C GLU A 686 8.72 -6.88 32.60
N VAL A 687 8.92 -7.80 31.64
CA VAL A 687 8.26 -9.12 31.63
C VAL A 687 8.67 -9.95 32.85
N ARG A 688 9.96 -9.97 33.21
CA ARG A 688 10.44 -10.67 34.41
C ARG A 688 9.82 -10.11 35.68
N LYS A 689 9.82 -8.78 35.82
CA LYS A 689 9.20 -8.07 36.95
C LYS A 689 7.70 -8.35 37.05
N PHE A 690 6.97 -8.41 35.94
CA PHE A 690 5.54 -8.75 35.93
C PHE A 690 5.27 -10.19 36.43
N LEU A 691 6.17 -11.13 36.16
CA LEU A 691 6.11 -12.50 36.66
C LEU A 691 6.53 -12.60 38.14
N ASP A 692 7.57 -11.88 38.57
CA ASP A 692 7.96 -11.78 39.99
C ASP A 692 6.83 -11.13 40.84
N GLU A 693 6.02 -10.24 40.25
CA GLU A 693 4.80 -9.66 40.86
C GLU A 693 3.62 -10.67 40.97
N GLY A 694 3.76 -11.91 40.48
CA GLY A 694 2.72 -12.95 40.46
C GLY A 694 1.58 -12.70 39.47
N LYS A 695 1.62 -11.61 38.70
CA LYS A 695 0.52 -11.18 37.81
C LYS A 695 0.39 -12.05 36.56
N GLY A 696 1.49 -12.68 36.13
CA GLY A 696 1.53 -13.58 34.97
C GLY A 696 1.18 -15.05 35.27
N ASP A 697 0.62 -15.38 36.44
CA ASP A 697 0.29 -16.77 36.80
C ASP A 697 -0.68 -17.42 35.80
N GLY A 698 -1.67 -16.67 35.32
CA GLY A 698 -2.65 -17.11 34.32
C GLY A 698 -2.10 -17.32 32.90
N LEU A 699 -0.92 -16.80 32.58
CA LEU A 699 -0.28 -16.93 31.26
C LEU A 699 0.55 -18.23 31.19
N GLN A 700 0.32 -19.06 30.17
CA GLN A 700 1.09 -20.29 29.92
C GLN A 700 2.27 -20.07 28.97
N ARG A 701 2.26 -19.00 28.15
CA ARG A 701 3.46 -18.58 27.41
C ARG A 701 3.54 -17.09 27.05
N ILE A 702 4.74 -16.54 27.13
CA ILE A 702 5.10 -15.21 26.64
C ILE A 702 6.22 -15.39 25.63
N ILE A 703 6.00 -14.87 24.41
CA ILE A 703 6.89 -15.03 23.27
C ILE A 703 7.55 -13.68 22.92
N PHE A 704 8.85 -13.68 22.71
CA PHE A 704 9.53 -12.62 21.97
C PHE A 704 9.69 -13.07 20.51
N CYS A 705 8.84 -12.54 19.63
CA CYS A 705 8.82 -12.86 18.20
C CYS A 705 9.61 -11.82 17.41
N ASN A 706 10.81 -12.20 16.99
CA ASN A 706 11.73 -11.33 16.26
C ASN A 706 11.56 -11.54 14.76
N PHE A 707 11.55 -10.47 13.97
CA PHE A 707 11.56 -10.62 12.50
C PHE A 707 12.99 -10.74 11.94
N LEU A 708 13.94 -10.00 12.52
CA LEU A 708 15.34 -9.98 12.09
C LEU A 708 16.21 -10.82 13.03
N GLN A 709 17.11 -11.63 12.47
CA GLN A 709 18.03 -12.47 13.24
C GLN A 709 18.83 -11.70 14.30
N LYS A 710 19.25 -10.47 13.94
CA LYS A 710 20.00 -9.56 14.83
C LYS A 710 19.32 -9.40 16.20
N ASP A 711 17.99 -9.43 16.24
CA ASP A 711 17.21 -9.17 17.45
C ASP A 711 17.07 -10.46 18.26
N GLN A 712 16.81 -11.61 17.61
CA GLN A 712 16.83 -12.92 18.26
C GLN A 712 18.17 -13.19 18.97
N ASP A 713 19.29 -12.88 18.32
CA ASP A 713 20.64 -13.04 18.90
C ASP A 713 20.87 -12.14 20.13
N ILE A 714 20.24 -10.95 20.16
CA ILE A 714 20.28 -10.03 21.31
C ILE A 714 19.43 -10.59 22.45
N TYR A 715 18.25 -11.14 22.15
CA TYR A 715 17.41 -11.81 23.14
C TYR A 715 18.12 -13.03 23.75
N TYR A 716 18.67 -13.95 22.96
CA TYR A 716 19.41 -15.11 23.47
C TYR A 716 20.60 -14.74 24.38
N LYS A 717 21.31 -13.63 24.12
CA LYS A 717 22.45 -13.17 24.95
C LYS A 717 22.05 -12.47 26.26
N ASN A 718 20.82 -11.99 26.37
CA ASN A 718 20.38 -11.24 27.54
C ASN A 718 19.28 -11.96 28.34
N VAL A 719 18.59 -12.94 27.77
CA VAL A 719 17.51 -13.67 28.45
C VAL A 719 17.99 -14.36 29.71
N SER A 720 19.17 -14.99 29.73
CA SER A 720 19.74 -15.65 30.90
C SER A 720 20.04 -14.70 32.08
N LYS A 721 20.18 -13.40 31.84
CA LYS A 721 20.34 -12.38 32.90
C LYS A 721 19.04 -12.16 33.68
N HIS A 722 17.91 -12.31 33.01
CA HIS A 722 16.56 -12.09 33.56
C HIS A 722 15.85 -13.40 33.91
N PHE A 723 16.18 -14.49 33.21
CA PHE A 723 15.59 -15.84 33.32
C PHE A 723 16.69 -16.92 33.21
N PRO A 724 17.56 -17.07 34.22
CA PRO A 724 18.64 -18.06 34.19
C PRO A 724 18.14 -19.51 34.28
N PRO A 725 18.93 -20.49 33.77
CA PRO A 725 18.59 -21.91 33.84
C PRO A 725 18.56 -22.44 35.28
N VAL A 726 17.88 -23.58 35.46
CA VAL A 726 17.89 -24.36 36.71
C VAL A 726 18.82 -25.56 36.53
N ALA A 727 19.53 -25.97 37.57
CA ALA A 727 20.41 -27.14 37.53
C ALA A 727 19.59 -28.45 37.47
N GLU A 728 20.01 -29.41 36.63
CA GLU A 728 19.35 -30.71 36.48
C GLU A 728 19.64 -31.66 37.66
N ALA A 729 18.70 -32.58 37.92
CA ALA A 729 18.86 -33.69 38.86
C ALA A 729 18.84 -35.03 38.10
N GLU A 730 19.75 -35.93 38.44
CA GLU A 730 19.90 -37.25 37.79
C GLU A 730 18.72 -38.18 38.12
N GLU A 731 18.08 -38.78 37.12
CA GLU A 731 17.24 -39.98 37.32
C GLU A 731 17.47 -41.06 36.25
N THR A 732 17.10 -42.29 36.62
CA THR A 732 17.78 -43.53 36.21
C THR A 732 17.08 -44.34 35.11
N ASP A 733 17.87 -45.23 34.51
CA ASP A 733 17.48 -46.24 33.52
C ASP A 733 16.15 -46.95 33.83
N GLY A 734 15.27 -46.99 32.83
CA GLY A 734 13.86 -47.36 32.96
C GLY A 734 13.03 -46.84 31.79
N GLY A 735 13.48 -47.11 30.56
CA GLY A 735 13.10 -46.39 29.34
C GLY A 735 11.60 -46.16 29.08
N ALA A 736 11.08 -45.03 29.56
CA ALA A 736 10.03 -44.30 28.86
C ALA A 736 10.70 -43.58 27.68
N LYS A 737 10.49 -44.08 26.46
CA LYS A 737 10.90 -43.35 25.25
C LYS A 737 10.31 -41.94 25.29
N ALA A 738 11.09 -40.94 24.88
CA ALA A 738 10.54 -39.66 24.48
C ALA A 738 9.37 -39.92 23.50
N SER A 739 8.24 -39.24 23.70
CA SER A 739 7.16 -39.29 22.72
C SER A 739 7.69 -38.77 21.39
N THR A 740 7.30 -39.42 20.30
CA THR A 740 7.68 -39.09 18.92
C THR A 740 7.68 -37.59 18.63
N ASP A 741 6.71 -36.91 19.22
CA ASP A 741 6.41 -35.50 19.08
C ASP A 741 7.55 -34.58 19.59
N GLU A 742 8.26 -34.93 20.67
CA GLU A 742 9.36 -34.07 21.19
C GLU A 742 10.63 -34.18 20.33
N GLU A 743 10.94 -35.37 19.81
CA GLU A 743 12.05 -35.57 18.87
C GLU A 743 11.75 -34.93 17.50
N GLU A 744 10.49 -34.96 17.05
CA GLU A 744 10.02 -34.33 15.80
C GLU A 744 10.02 -32.79 15.89
N ILE A 745 9.65 -32.22 17.04
CA ILE A 745 9.79 -30.78 17.30
C ILE A 745 11.28 -30.38 17.35
N ALA A 746 12.14 -31.12 18.06
CA ALA A 746 13.56 -30.82 18.13
C ALA A 746 14.27 -30.93 16.76
N ALA A 747 13.84 -31.86 15.90
CA ALA A 747 14.38 -32.05 14.55
C ALA A 747 13.89 -31.01 13.52
N THR A 748 12.88 -30.19 13.85
CA THR A 748 12.39 -29.08 13.00
C THR A 748 12.92 -27.71 13.43
N LEU A 749 13.84 -27.67 14.39
CA LEU A 749 14.65 -26.50 14.76
C LEU A 749 15.96 -26.49 13.90
N PRO A 750 16.27 -25.38 13.19
CA PRO A 750 17.55 -25.20 12.49
C PRO A 750 18.82 -24.97 13.37
N ASP A 751 19.74 -25.93 13.53
CA ASP A 751 20.91 -25.93 14.47
C ASP A 751 21.62 -24.61 14.94
N PRO A 752 22.18 -24.56 16.17
CA PRO A 752 22.50 -23.33 16.88
C PRO A 752 23.94 -22.86 16.61
N PRO A 753 24.27 -21.58 16.87
CA PRO A 753 25.61 -21.05 16.68
C PRO A 753 26.61 -21.60 17.71
N THR A 754 27.19 -22.76 17.42
CA THR A 754 28.16 -23.47 18.28
C THR A 754 29.57 -22.84 18.34
N THR A 755 29.80 -21.71 17.67
CA THR A 755 31.01 -20.88 17.87
C THR A 755 30.72 -19.37 17.74
N GLU A 756 31.49 -18.56 18.46
CA GLU A 756 31.33 -17.10 18.58
C GLU A 756 31.17 -16.35 17.24
N PRO A 757 30.15 -15.50 17.11
CA PRO A 757 28.76 -15.88 16.87
C PRO A 757 28.43 -15.51 15.42
N LYS A 758 28.63 -16.46 14.48
CA LYS A 758 28.90 -16.13 13.07
C LYS A 758 28.09 -17.00 12.11
N HIS A 759 27.17 -16.35 11.39
CA HIS A 759 26.30 -17.01 10.41
C HIS A 759 25.33 -18.04 11.07
N PRO A 760 24.50 -18.79 10.34
CA PRO A 760 23.04 -18.81 10.54
C PRO A 760 22.50 -19.77 11.61
N GLU A 761 21.19 -19.58 11.87
CA GLU A 761 20.19 -20.55 12.37
C GLU A 761 20.10 -20.79 13.91
N GLU A 762 18.90 -20.52 14.50
CA GLU A 762 18.02 -21.48 15.22
C GLU A 762 16.83 -20.81 15.96
N PRO A 763 15.57 -21.11 15.60
CA PRO A 763 14.35 -20.76 16.35
C PRO A 763 13.99 -21.88 17.39
N SER A 764 13.00 -21.79 18.29
CA SER A 764 11.70 -21.09 18.24
C SER A 764 10.98 -20.90 19.64
N SER A 765 9.70 -20.46 19.65
CA SER A 765 8.80 -20.05 20.78
C SER A 765 7.67 -21.01 21.31
N LYS A 766 6.35 -20.64 21.38
CA LYS A 766 5.11 -21.43 21.73
C LYS A 766 3.86 -20.52 21.99
N LYS A 767 2.69 -20.73 21.34
CA LYS A 767 1.29 -20.82 21.95
C LYS A 767 0.03 -20.07 21.39
N GLN A 768 -0.91 -20.80 20.74
CA GLN A 768 -2.41 -20.74 20.49
C GLN A 768 -3.34 -19.58 19.93
N LYS A 769 -3.77 -19.65 18.64
CA LYS A 769 -5.10 -19.27 18.07
C LYS A 769 -5.61 -17.82 17.93
N THR A 770 -6.22 -17.53 16.75
CA THR A 770 -7.33 -16.69 16.19
C THR A 770 -7.32 -15.17 15.86
N GLU A 771 -7.21 -14.86 14.57
CA GLU A 771 -8.14 -13.95 13.88
C GLU A 771 -7.62 -12.43 13.69
N ALA A 772 -8.17 -11.54 12.80
CA ALA A 772 -7.62 -10.36 12.02
C ALA A 772 -8.05 -8.80 12.05
N ALA A 773 -7.22 -7.87 11.48
CA ALA A 773 -7.46 -6.96 10.29
C ALA A 773 -6.95 -5.44 10.20
N ALA A 774 -6.51 -5.01 8.99
CA ALA A 774 -6.61 -3.70 8.28
C ALA A 774 -5.79 -2.40 8.50
N TYR A 775 -5.19 -1.94 7.38
CA TYR A 775 -4.83 -0.55 6.99
C TYR A 775 -3.82 0.30 7.84
N ASP A 776 -3.63 1.55 7.39
CA ASP A 776 -3.61 2.94 7.96
C ASP A 776 -2.65 3.62 8.99
N SER A 777 -1.64 4.25 8.38
CA SER A 777 -1.29 5.68 8.58
C SER A 777 -0.65 6.10 9.92
N VAL A 778 0.67 6.32 9.98
CA VAL A 778 1.35 7.53 9.45
C VAL A 778 0.69 8.85 9.91
N LYS A 779 1.41 9.66 10.71
CA LYS A 779 1.65 11.05 10.29
C LYS A 779 2.87 11.76 10.87
N GLU A 780 3.33 12.65 10.00
CA GLU A 780 4.54 13.45 9.96
C GLU A 780 4.54 14.66 10.92
N LYS A 781 5.71 15.27 11.07
CA LYS A 781 6.07 16.66 10.71
C LYS A 781 7.53 16.90 11.14
N GLY A 782 8.34 17.78 10.55
CA GLY A 782 8.13 18.77 9.49
C GLY A 782 9.03 19.99 9.75
N ASP A 783 9.50 20.66 8.69
CA ASP A 783 10.03 22.05 8.67
C ASP A 783 11.36 22.41 9.42
N ALA A 784 12.15 23.43 9.03
CA ALA A 784 12.32 24.15 7.74
C ALA A 784 13.53 25.16 7.81
N LYS A 785 13.79 25.84 6.66
CA LYS A 785 14.20 27.26 6.46
C LYS A 785 15.65 27.73 6.17
N ASP A 786 15.74 28.36 4.99
CA ASP A 786 16.31 29.69 4.63
C ASP A 786 17.84 29.97 4.59
N THR A 787 18.38 30.09 3.36
CA THR A 787 18.94 31.30 2.64
C THR A 787 19.65 32.45 3.46
N PRO A 788 20.53 33.33 2.89
CA PRO A 788 20.42 33.95 1.54
C PRO A 788 21.68 34.58 0.81
N LYS A 789 21.40 35.22 -0.36
CA LYS A 789 22.15 36.27 -1.13
C LYS A 789 23.37 35.87 -1.99
N GLY A 790 23.63 36.50 -3.15
CA GLY A 790 22.87 37.52 -3.92
C GLY A 790 23.72 38.23 -5.00
N GLU A 791 23.06 38.96 -5.92
CA GLU A 791 23.61 39.87 -6.99
C GLU A 791 24.53 39.20 -8.06
N LEU A 792 24.47 39.54 -9.36
CA LEU A 792 23.92 40.71 -10.07
C LEU A 792 23.40 40.30 -11.46
#